data_AF-A0A7V5HGR2-F1
#
_entry.id   AF-A0A7V5HGR2-F1
#
_cell.length_a   1.000
_cell.length_b   1.000
_cell.length_c   1.000
_cell.angle_alpha   90.00
_cell.angle_beta   90.00
_cell.angle_gamma   90.00
#
_symmetry.space_group_name_H-M   'P 1'
#
loop_
_entity.id
_entity.type
_entity.pdbx_description
1 polymer ?
#
loop_
_entity_poly.entity_id
_entity_poly.type
_entity_poly.pdbx_seq_one_letter_code
_entity_poly.pdbx_strand_id
1 'polypeptide(L)'
;MVKDMRIKYLSGWYGEEQNERFIYRWMSREAQIKIENLSSKGERWLFFLAGHSFSSEKPNLVIKAQGKIIGEVQIDSSFSSYAFRLSENENILLTFSLNKSHQVTGDPRDLGIMISSLEVKDLSTLKKPIPLSGWYLPEKEEGSIDDLSERWIKKEASFAFPSHPNQALIMEMNASYPFTIEFPSALTFKIDQEELVEKQIAGENNRYVIVIPSGNRQIISLRVQEDASSEIKEDPRDLGLFIKKVSFFSPEEKEVILGEGWYEEEKGEFYPFHWLRREGSIFVSPDFWTKYKYLSFYAFSEFYNLTQKLKIYYNGQEGEPLPLLPQWNFYSLDLPDIARAENEESHDWHELKFSLSKVFPQRYHPDDKRELGARFSLLTGHNDHKLHQKTQEFHRNARLNYEEMMAGKTTLSSFPQNLGIDLYARCNIKPPCVYCLWTDMKKLEGKYTQVVVDDRTLLSYGPFFTGARTLVNCSFGEPLLHPRLKEILELCARFKKFMEISTNGQAFTSEIIDILVGKPIFLYVSLDAACRETYAKIRNDNWDSIIPYLIELNEKRKKHHDLPKIFMVFMPMRVNRADLEDYFKLGRQIDADAIVLRPILYLYEPKIEAHRGGYHFVYKNELLSEEEIKEVLQEARQLSKKYGIPLANQFEFGQRKEPQADEYEKSLVDFQRS
;
A
#
# COMPACT_ATOMS: atom_id res chain seq x y z
N MET A 1 -25.63 36.47 27.28
CA MET A 1 -24.30 36.50 26.64
C MET A 1 -23.36 35.71 27.53
N VAL A 2 -22.89 34.54 27.09
CA VAL A 2 -21.79 33.85 27.77
C VAL A 2 -20.56 34.73 27.53
N LYS A 3 -19.92 35.23 28.59
CA LYS A 3 -18.67 35.98 28.45
C LYS A 3 -17.59 35.00 28.01
N ASP A 4 -16.84 35.31 26.96
CA ASP A 4 -15.70 34.50 26.56
C ASP A 4 -14.69 34.40 27.70
N MET A 5 -14.13 33.21 27.86
CA MET A 5 -13.04 32.93 28.80
C MET A 5 -11.84 33.82 28.46
N ARG A 6 -11.22 34.43 29.48
CA ARG A 6 -10.08 35.34 29.29
C ARG A 6 -8.98 35.07 30.30
N ILE A 7 -7.75 35.00 29.81
CA ILE A 7 -6.54 34.95 30.63
C ILE A 7 -6.05 36.40 30.80
N LYS A 8 -5.97 36.87 32.05
CA LYS A 8 -5.39 38.16 32.40
C LYS A 8 -4.03 37.96 33.05
N TYR A 9 -2.99 38.50 32.43
CA TYR A 9 -1.67 38.61 33.04
C TYR A 9 -1.70 39.65 34.17
N LEU A 10 -1.23 39.27 35.36
CA LEU A 10 -1.16 40.13 36.53
C LEU A 10 0.30 40.55 36.78
N SER A 11 0.83 40.30 37.99
CA SER A 11 2.22 40.59 38.34
C SER A 11 3.18 39.55 37.75
N GLY A 12 4.44 39.96 37.57
CA GLY A 12 5.55 39.07 37.22
C GLY A 12 5.66 38.69 35.74
N TRP A 13 4.87 39.29 34.85
CA TRP A 13 4.99 39.11 33.41
C TRP A 13 5.62 40.34 32.75
N TYR A 14 6.60 40.11 31.89
CA TYR A 14 7.16 41.16 31.05
C TYR A 14 6.36 41.32 29.74
N GLY A 15 6.76 42.31 28.93
CA GLY A 15 6.14 42.59 27.63
C GLY A 15 6.20 41.38 26.67
N GLU A 16 5.33 41.40 25.66
CA GLU A 16 5.38 40.41 24.58
C GLU A 16 6.63 40.60 23.74
N GLU A 17 7.28 39.49 23.46
CA GLU A 17 8.38 39.37 22.52
C GLU A 17 8.01 38.32 21.48
N GLN A 18 8.69 38.34 20.33
CA GLN A 18 8.43 37.43 19.24
C GLN A 18 9.75 36.92 18.67
N ASN A 19 9.79 35.63 18.35
CA ASN A 19 10.82 35.04 17.50
C ASN A 19 10.20 34.63 16.15
N GLU A 20 10.98 33.95 15.31
CA GLU A 20 10.54 33.50 13.99
C GLU A 20 9.30 32.58 14.03
N ARG A 21 9.01 31.96 15.19
CA ARG A 21 8.05 30.87 15.31
C ARG A 21 6.83 31.18 16.19
N PHE A 22 6.95 32.03 17.20
CA PHE A 22 5.84 32.37 18.10
C PHE A 22 6.07 33.67 18.91
N ILE A 23 4.97 34.16 19.49
CA ILE A 23 4.94 35.25 20.46
C ILE A 23 5.02 34.66 21.86
N TYR A 24 5.93 35.14 22.68
CA TYR A 24 6.14 34.68 24.05
C TYR A 24 6.24 35.86 25.04
N ARG A 25 6.08 35.55 26.33
CA ARG A 25 6.35 36.49 27.43
C ARG A 25 7.39 35.87 28.35
N TRP A 26 8.33 36.68 28.78
CA TRP A 26 9.15 36.35 29.94
C TRP A 26 8.31 36.48 31.21
N MET A 27 8.45 35.52 32.12
CA MET A 27 8.05 35.71 33.52
C MET A 27 9.25 36.10 34.38
N SER A 28 9.03 36.75 35.52
CA SER A 28 10.04 36.87 36.59
C SER A 28 10.09 35.58 37.41
N ARG A 29 10.79 35.56 38.55
CA ARG A 29 10.82 34.39 39.44
C ARG A 29 9.44 33.94 39.92
N GLU A 30 8.50 34.87 40.06
CA GLU A 30 7.11 34.57 40.38
C GLU A 30 6.17 35.40 39.50
N ALA A 31 5.21 34.75 38.87
CA ALA A 31 4.23 35.41 38.02
C ALA A 31 2.81 34.89 38.26
N GLN A 32 1.83 35.77 38.07
CA GLN A 32 0.43 35.47 38.36
C GLN A 32 -0.46 35.75 37.16
N ILE A 33 -1.41 34.85 36.90
CA ILE A 33 -2.49 35.08 35.94
C ILE A 33 -3.83 34.84 36.61
N LYS A 34 -4.87 35.50 36.10
CA LYS A 34 -6.24 35.24 36.47
C LYS A 34 -7.01 34.73 35.26
N ILE A 35 -7.62 33.57 35.39
CA ILE A 35 -8.53 33.03 34.37
C ILE A 35 -9.95 33.43 34.75
N GLU A 36 -10.60 34.27 33.93
CA GLU A 36 -11.96 34.73 34.16
C GLU A 36 -12.98 34.00 33.27
N ASN A 37 -14.22 33.91 33.75
CA ASN A 37 -15.35 33.27 33.04
C ASN A 37 -15.13 31.79 32.70
N LEU A 38 -14.41 31.07 33.56
CA LEU A 38 -14.27 29.62 33.43
C LEU A 38 -15.63 28.95 33.70
N SER A 39 -16.13 28.18 32.73
CA SER A 39 -17.37 27.40 32.90
C SER A 39 -17.23 26.36 34.02
N SER A 40 -18.29 26.16 34.81
CA SER A 40 -18.35 25.17 35.89
C SER A 40 -18.54 23.73 35.41
N LYS A 41 -18.62 23.50 34.10
CA LYS A 41 -18.76 22.17 33.48
C LYS A 41 -17.58 21.90 32.53
N GLY A 42 -17.03 20.68 32.55
CA GLY A 42 -16.01 20.19 31.61
C GLY A 42 -14.68 19.83 32.28
N GLU A 43 -13.77 19.24 31.50
CA GLU A 43 -12.43 18.85 31.97
C GLU A 43 -11.40 19.87 31.46
N ARG A 44 -11.01 20.80 32.33
CA ARG A 44 -10.20 21.96 31.97
C ARG A 44 -8.72 21.69 32.23
N TRP A 45 -7.90 22.01 31.23
CA TRP A 45 -6.46 21.89 31.30
C TRP A 45 -5.80 23.21 30.91
N LEU A 46 -4.87 23.68 31.74
CA LEU A 46 -3.96 24.75 31.40
C LEU A 46 -2.91 24.19 30.45
N PHE A 47 -2.75 24.79 29.28
CA PHE A 47 -1.75 24.42 28.28
C PHE A 47 -0.83 25.60 28.02
N PHE A 48 0.47 25.35 27.91
CA PHE A 48 1.42 26.34 27.42
C PHE A 48 2.67 25.68 26.85
N LEU A 49 3.37 26.44 26.02
CA LEU A 49 4.74 26.12 25.63
C LEU A 49 5.70 26.91 26.50
N ALA A 50 6.77 26.29 26.97
CA ALA A 50 7.81 27.00 27.72
C ALA A 50 9.22 26.54 27.37
N GLY A 51 10.16 27.47 27.46
CA GLY A 51 11.59 27.27 27.22
C GLY A 51 12.44 28.32 27.94
N HIS A 52 13.77 28.20 27.89
CA HIS A 52 14.69 29.14 28.53
C HIS A 52 16.08 29.21 27.85
N SER A 53 16.85 30.27 28.11
CA SER A 53 18.13 30.50 27.40
C SER A 53 19.39 30.60 28.28
N PHE A 54 19.29 30.52 29.61
CA PHE A 54 20.36 31.00 30.50
C PHE A 54 21.32 29.95 31.10
N SER A 55 21.09 28.64 30.94
CA SER A 55 22.06 27.61 31.36
C SER A 55 21.70 26.20 30.86
N SER A 56 22.58 25.22 31.11
CA SER A 56 22.28 23.79 30.95
C SER A 56 21.41 23.21 32.09
N GLU A 57 21.28 23.90 33.22
CA GLU A 57 20.41 23.45 34.32
C GLU A 57 18.94 23.84 34.06
N LYS A 58 18.04 22.88 34.26
CA LYS A 58 16.58 23.05 34.08
C LYS A 58 15.94 23.69 35.33
N PRO A 59 15.32 24.88 35.25
CA PRO A 59 14.62 25.47 36.38
C PRO A 59 13.35 24.67 36.70
N ASN A 60 13.02 24.59 37.98
CA ASN A 60 11.82 23.91 38.46
C ASN A 60 10.68 24.91 38.62
N LEU A 61 9.59 24.68 37.89
CA LEU A 61 8.37 25.47 37.90
C LEU A 61 7.32 24.76 38.76
N VAL A 62 6.84 25.46 39.78
CA VAL A 62 5.68 25.06 40.58
C VAL A 62 4.49 25.93 40.18
N ILE A 63 3.36 25.31 39.84
CA ILE A 63 2.12 26.00 39.52
C ILE A 63 1.11 25.75 40.64
N LYS A 64 0.54 26.84 41.15
CA LYS A 64 -0.48 26.81 42.20
C LYS A 64 -1.78 27.41 41.69
N ALA A 65 -2.90 26.72 41.91
CA ALA A 65 -4.25 27.26 41.74
C ALA A 65 -4.81 27.60 43.13
N GLN A 66 -5.18 28.87 43.35
CA GLN A 66 -5.64 29.37 44.66
C GLN A 66 -4.73 28.96 45.83
N GLY A 67 -3.41 28.95 45.59
CA GLY A 67 -2.41 28.57 46.58
C GLY A 67 -2.16 27.06 46.73
N LYS A 68 -2.98 26.18 46.14
CA LYS A 68 -2.75 24.72 46.12
C LYS A 68 -1.89 24.34 44.92
N ILE A 69 -0.83 23.55 45.14
CA ILE A 69 0.02 23.03 44.06
C ILE A 69 -0.83 22.12 43.16
N ILE A 70 -0.86 22.45 41.87
CA ILE A 70 -1.51 21.64 40.82
C ILE A 70 -0.49 20.98 39.89
N GLY A 71 0.78 21.41 39.95
CA GLY A 71 1.84 20.88 39.12
C GLY A 71 3.22 21.35 39.55
N GLU A 72 4.20 20.49 39.32
CA GLU A 72 5.62 20.76 39.50
C GLU A 72 6.37 20.11 38.34
N VAL A 73 7.21 20.87 37.63
CA VAL A 73 7.90 20.38 36.44
C VAL A 73 9.21 21.11 36.19
N GLN A 74 10.21 20.41 35.64
CA GLN A 74 11.41 21.03 35.10
C GLN A 74 11.18 21.56 33.68
N ILE A 75 11.62 22.79 33.43
CA ILE A 75 11.50 23.44 32.12
C ILE A 75 12.78 23.23 31.33
N ASP A 76 12.65 22.80 30.07
CA ASP A 76 13.82 22.63 29.20
C ASP A 76 14.29 23.97 28.63
N SER A 77 15.52 24.00 28.13
CA SER A 77 16.02 25.14 27.36
C SER A 77 15.22 25.31 26.06
N SER A 78 14.95 24.20 25.37
CA SER A 78 14.09 24.17 24.19
C SER A 78 12.62 24.29 24.55
N PHE A 79 11.81 24.87 23.66
CA PHE A 79 10.38 24.94 23.87
C PHE A 79 9.73 23.55 23.84
N SER A 80 9.05 23.22 24.92
CA SER A 80 8.30 21.98 25.12
C SER A 80 6.86 22.27 25.55
N SER A 81 5.96 21.31 25.35
CA SER A 81 4.58 21.39 25.80
C SER A 81 4.43 20.99 27.26
N TYR A 82 3.62 21.77 27.98
CA TYR A 82 3.27 21.55 29.37
C TYR A 82 1.76 21.70 29.56
N ALA A 83 1.16 20.73 30.24
CA ALA A 83 -0.26 20.76 30.53
C ALA A 83 -0.57 20.34 31.97
N PHE A 84 -1.50 21.05 32.61
CA PHE A 84 -1.91 20.81 33.99
C PHE A 84 -3.42 20.83 34.15
N ARG A 85 -3.97 19.83 34.82
CA ARG A 85 -5.41 19.75 35.12
C ARG A 85 -5.81 20.84 36.10
N LEU A 86 -6.90 21.55 35.81
CA LEU A 86 -7.49 22.54 36.69
C LEU A 86 -8.65 21.90 37.47
N SER A 87 -8.63 21.99 38.79
CA SER A 87 -9.62 21.33 39.67
C SER A 87 -10.78 22.23 40.09
N GLU A 88 -10.75 23.52 39.76
CA GLU A 88 -11.65 24.52 40.33
C GLU A 88 -12.57 25.16 39.30
N ASN A 89 -13.75 25.55 39.78
CA ASN A 89 -14.84 26.06 38.97
C ASN A 89 -15.10 27.51 39.37
N GLU A 90 -14.79 28.43 38.44
CA GLU A 90 -14.93 29.89 38.49
C GLU A 90 -13.73 30.69 39.04
N ASN A 91 -13.21 31.59 38.20
CA ASN A 91 -12.18 32.60 38.49
C ASN A 91 -10.93 32.11 39.24
N ILE A 92 -10.09 31.34 38.54
CA ILE A 92 -8.87 30.76 39.12
C ILE A 92 -7.72 31.78 39.07
N LEU A 93 -7.13 32.07 40.24
CA LEU A 93 -5.82 32.71 40.34
C LEU A 93 -4.74 31.62 40.25
N LEU A 94 -3.88 31.71 39.23
CA LEU A 94 -2.74 30.81 39.05
C LEU A 94 -1.44 31.55 39.35
N THR A 95 -0.61 30.94 40.18
CA THR A 95 0.73 31.43 40.51
C THR A 95 1.77 30.47 39.96
N PHE A 96 2.71 31.00 39.19
CA PHE A 96 3.87 30.33 38.63
C PHE A 96 5.08 30.73 39.47
N SER A 97 5.75 29.78 40.10
CA SER A 97 6.92 30.04 40.94
C SER A 97 8.12 29.23 40.47
N LEU A 98 9.23 29.91 40.19
CA LEU A 98 10.49 29.28 39.81
C LEU A 98 11.44 29.20 41.01
N ASN A 99 12.15 28.08 41.11
CA ASN A 99 13.21 27.94 42.11
C ASN A 99 14.39 28.90 41.86
N LYS A 100 14.61 29.32 40.61
CA LYS A 100 15.72 30.17 40.16
C LYS A 100 15.24 31.17 39.10
N SER A 101 15.89 32.33 39.03
CA SER A 101 15.80 33.31 37.94
C SER A 101 17.22 33.67 37.49
N HIS A 102 17.35 34.34 36.34
CA HIS A 102 18.63 34.67 35.75
C HIS A 102 18.71 36.14 35.34
N GLN A 103 19.91 36.71 35.49
CA GLN A 103 20.26 38.05 35.05
C GLN A 103 21.09 37.94 33.77
N VAL A 104 20.54 38.40 32.65
CA VAL A 104 21.25 38.38 31.37
C VAL A 104 22.08 39.66 31.25
N THR A 105 23.33 39.54 30.83
CA THR A 105 24.22 40.71 30.70
C THR A 105 23.64 41.69 29.69
N GLY A 106 23.35 42.92 30.14
CA GLY A 106 22.75 43.97 29.33
C GLY A 106 21.21 44.03 29.35
N ASP A 107 20.55 43.08 30.01
CA ASP A 107 19.10 43.13 30.27
C ASP A 107 18.85 43.45 31.75
N PRO A 108 18.15 44.54 32.10
CA PRO A 108 17.90 44.93 33.50
C PRO A 108 16.85 44.04 34.19
N ARG A 109 16.17 43.15 33.47
CA ARG A 109 15.09 42.31 33.99
C ARG A 109 15.65 41.08 34.71
N ASP A 110 14.96 40.67 35.77
CA ASP A 110 15.17 39.36 36.38
C ASP A 110 14.34 38.33 35.61
N LEU A 111 14.97 37.63 34.67
CA LEU A 111 14.31 36.75 33.71
C LEU A 111 14.15 35.34 34.29
N GLY A 112 12.91 34.87 34.36
CA GLY A 112 12.48 33.51 34.66
C GLY A 112 12.50 32.67 33.38
N ILE A 113 11.38 32.08 32.96
CA ILE A 113 11.27 31.33 31.70
C ILE A 113 10.49 32.10 30.63
N MET A 114 10.59 31.68 29.37
CA MET A 114 9.71 32.13 28.29
C MET A 114 8.47 31.27 28.26
N ILE A 115 7.29 31.87 28.17
CA ILE A 115 6.02 31.16 27.99
C ILE A 115 5.30 31.68 26.76
N SER A 116 4.87 30.75 25.91
CA SER A 116 4.09 30.99 24.69
C SER A 116 2.81 30.16 24.72
N SER A 117 1.84 30.53 23.88
CA SER A 117 0.62 29.73 23.63
C SER A 117 -0.11 29.33 24.93
N LEU A 118 -0.14 30.23 25.90
CA LEU A 118 -0.79 30.03 27.19
C LEU A 118 -2.30 30.05 27.00
N GLU A 119 -2.93 28.89 27.15
CA GLU A 119 -4.33 28.65 26.85
C GLU A 119 -4.97 27.75 27.92
N VAL A 120 -6.30 27.75 27.96
CA VAL A 120 -7.04 26.75 28.72
C VAL A 120 -7.91 25.97 27.74
N LYS A 121 -7.74 24.66 27.69
CA LYS A 121 -8.48 23.77 26.79
C LYS A 121 -9.46 22.92 27.56
N ASP A 122 -10.58 22.58 26.91
CA ASP A 122 -11.59 21.66 27.41
C ASP A 122 -11.48 20.34 26.68
N LEU A 123 -10.97 19.31 27.36
CA LEU A 123 -10.77 18.02 26.70
C LEU A 123 -12.10 17.40 26.25
N SER A 124 -13.22 17.72 26.92
CA SER A 124 -14.55 17.24 26.56
C SER A 124 -15.09 17.77 25.22
N THR A 125 -14.43 18.79 24.64
CA THR A 125 -14.84 19.40 23.37
C THR A 125 -13.82 19.20 22.25
N LEU A 126 -12.81 18.35 22.47
CA LEU A 126 -11.76 18.10 21.49
C LEU A 126 -12.34 17.50 20.21
N LYS A 127 -11.91 18.05 19.08
CA LYS A 127 -12.22 17.52 17.74
C LYS A 127 -11.06 16.77 17.11
N LYS A 128 -9.85 16.97 17.62
CA LYS A 128 -8.62 16.34 17.16
C LYS A 128 -7.71 16.05 18.36
N PRO A 129 -6.79 15.07 18.23
CA PRO A 129 -5.77 14.86 19.24
C PRO A 129 -4.90 16.09 19.43
N ILE A 130 -4.45 16.33 20.66
CA ILE A 130 -3.54 17.43 21.00
C ILE A 130 -2.45 16.96 21.97
N PRO A 131 -1.21 17.45 21.84
CA PRO A 131 -0.15 17.15 22.80
C PRO A 131 -0.52 17.74 24.17
N LEU A 132 -0.18 17.03 25.25
CA LEU A 132 -0.27 17.56 26.60
C LEU A 132 1.14 17.86 27.12
N SER A 133 1.75 16.93 27.85
CA SER A 133 3.08 17.11 28.43
C SER A 133 4.12 16.25 27.72
N GLY A 134 5.36 16.73 27.65
CA GLY A 134 6.50 15.93 27.17
C GLY A 134 6.73 15.94 25.65
N TRP A 135 6.12 16.86 24.92
CA TRP A 135 6.32 17.00 23.48
C TRP A 135 7.19 18.23 23.15
N TYR A 136 8.25 18.03 22.36
CA TYR A 136 9.00 19.14 21.76
C TYR A 136 8.25 19.71 20.56
N LEU A 137 8.59 20.91 20.09
CA LEU A 137 7.98 21.47 18.88
C LEU A 137 8.16 20.56 17.64
N PRO A 138 7.26 20.65 16.64
CA PRO A 138 7.46 20.00 15.36
C PRO A 138 8.81 20.34 14.73
N GLU A 139 9.42 19.41 14.00
CA GLU A 139 10.67 19.68 13.28
C GLU A 139 10.45 20.57 12.05
N LYS A 140 9.26 20.50 11.45
CA LYS A 140 8.87 21.37 10.34
C LYS A 140 8.29 22.69 10.86
N GLU A 141 8.78 23.82 10.34
CA GLU A 141 8.34 25.16 10.76
C GLU A 141 6.86 25.43 10.49
N GLU A 142 6.32 24.91 9.39
CA GLU A 142 4.91 25.07 8.99
C GLU A 142 3.93 24.21 9.83
N GLY A 143 4.43 23.36 10.72
CA GLY A 143 3.61 22.45 11.53
C GLY A 143 2.80 23.17 12.62
N SER A 144 1.53 22.80 12.76
CA SER A 144 0.67 23.25 13.88
C SER A 144 1.23 22.75 15.22
N ILE A 145 1.31 23.61 16.23
CA ILE A 145 1.74 23.25 17.61
C ILE A 145 0.86 22.14 18.21
N ASP A 146 -0.41 22.09 17.82
CA ASP A 146 -1.39 21.08 18.23
C ASP A 146 -1.28 19.74 17.49
N ASP A 147 -0.42 19.62 16.46
CA ASP A 147 -0.22 18.36 15.73
C ASP A 147 0.72 17.43 16.53
N LEU A 148 0.40 16.13 16.53
CA LEU A 148 1.23 15.08 17.13
C LEU A 148 2.32 14.57 16.17
N SER A 149 2.27 14.98 14.90
CA SER A 149 3.12 14.44 13.83
C SER A 149 4.46 15.16 13.73
N GLU A 150 5.45 14.47 13.16
CA GLU A 150 6.79 14.99 12.81
C GLU A 150 7.51 15.71 13.96
N ARG A 151 7.48 15.13 15.16
CA ARG A 151 8.05 15.75 16.37
C ARG A 151 8.58 14.74 17.38
N TRP A 152 9.55 15.19 18.17
CA TRP A 152 10.09 14.40 19.27
C TRP A 152 9.23 14.49 20.53
N ILE A 153 9.15 13.37 21.25
CA ILE A 153 8.71 13.32 22.63
C ILE A 153 9.88 13.00 23.55
N LYS A 154 9.74 13.37 24.83
CA LYS A 154 10.60 12.91 25.92
C LYS A 154 10.38 11.43 26.21
N LYS A 155 11.14 10.86 27.15
CA LYS A 155 10.92 9.49 27.67
C LYS A 155 9.50 9.26 28.17
N GLU A 156 8.88 10.31 28.71
CA GLU A 156 7.48 10.32 29.12
C GLU A 156 6.75 11.45 28.42
N ALA A 157 5.64 11.13 27.77
CA ALA A 157 4.77 12.12 27.16
C ALA A 157 3.31 11.70 27.27
N SER A 158 2.41 12.68 27.19
CA SER A 158 0.98 12.44 27.17
C SER A 158 0.30 13.32 26.15
N PHE A 159 -0.81 12.84 25.62
CA PHE A 159 -1.63 13.60 24.69
C PHE A 159 -3.10 13.27 24.95
N ALA A 160 -3.98 14.21 24.59
CA ALA A 160 -5.42 14.03 24.68
C ALA A 160 -6.01 13.71 23.32
N PHE A 161 -7.09 12.94 23.28
CA PHE A 161 -7.85 12.64 22.07
C PHE A 161 -9.36 12.81 22.29
N PRO A 162 -10.17 12.99 21.22
CA PRO A 162 -11.62 13.06 21.33
C PRO A 162 -12.20 11.80 22.00
N SER A 163 -13.09 11.96 22.99
CA SER A 163 -13.74 10.81 23.64
C SER A 163 -14.77 10.18 22.70
N HIS A 164 -14.77 8.85 22.65
CA HIS A 164 -15.81 8.04 22.02
C HIS A 164 -16.41 7.10 23.06
N PRO A 165 -17.43 7.55 23.83
CA PRO A 165 -17.92 6.80 24.99
C PRO A 165 -18.59 5.48 24.64
N ASN A 166 -19.08 5.34 23.41
CA ASN A 166 -19.93 4.22 23.00
C ASN A 166 -19.23 3.25 22.04
N GLN A 167 -17.99 3.51 21.63
CA GLN A 167 -17.29 2.71 20.61
C GLN A 167 -15.79 2.69 20.88
N ALA A 168 -15.15 1.52 20.72
CA ALA A 168 -13.71 1.41 20.73
C ALA A 168 -13.08 2.08 19.49
N LEU A 169 -11.91 2.69 19.67
CA LEU A 169 -11.11 3.27 18.59
C LEU A 169 -9.90 2.40 18.30
N ILE A 170 -9.39 2.48 17.07
CA ILE A 170 -8.06 1.96 16.74
C ILE A 170 -7.12 3.13 16.56
N MET A 171 -6.07 3.17 17.38
CA MET A 171 -4.97 4.10 17.22
C MET A 171 -3.84 3.43 16.43
N GLU A 172 -3.45 4.07 15.33
CA GLU A 172 -2.23 3.77 14.60
C GLU A 172 -1.19 4.84 14.91
N MET A 173 -0.01 4.41 15.38
CA MET A 173 1.12 5.30 15.64
C MET A 173 2.36 4.83 14.87
N ASN A 174 2.88 5.71 14.03
CA ASN A 174 4.14 5.51 13.33
C ASN A 174 5.24 6.31 14.04
N ALA A 175 6.26 5.62 14.53
CA ALA A 175 7.31 6.20 15.35
C ALA A 175 8.69 5.64 15.03
N SER A 176 9.76 6.34 15.43
CA SER A 176 11.14 5.92 15.20
C SER A 176 11.97 6.15 16.46
N TYR A 177 12.74 5.13 16.82
CA TYR A 177 13.65 5.09 17.96
C TYR A 177 15.08 4.89 17.44
N PRO A 178 15.70 5.96 16.89
CA PRO A 178 16.99 5.89 16.19
C PRO A 178 18.19 5.83 17.14
N PHE A 179 17.99 5.29 18.35
CA PHE A 179 19.06 5.11 19.33
C PHE A 179 19.73 3.76 19.10
N THR A 180 21.06 3.75 19.14
CA THR A 180 21.81 2.50 19.03
C THR A 180 21.68 1.77 20.36
N ILE A 181 20.89 0.71 20.38
CA ILE A 181 20.67 -0.14 21.55
C ILE A 181 21.08 -1.57 21.20
N GLU A 182 21.69 -2.25 22.18
CA GLU A 182 22.07 -3.67 22.05
C GLU A 182 20.82 -4.58 22.05
N PHE A 183 19.72 -4.11 22.65
CA PHE A 183 18.44 -4.81 22.77
C PHE A 183 17.25 -3.86 22.58
N PRO A 184 16.09 -4.33 22.05
CA PRO A 184 14.86 -3.54 21.99
C PRO A 184 14.43 -2.99 23.37
N SER A 185 13.94 -1.75 23.40
CA SER A 185 13.34 -1.15 24.61
C SER A 185 11.83 -1.44 24.66
N ALA A 186 11.19 -1.22 25.82
CA ALA A 186 9.75 -1.32 25.98
C ALA A 186 9.09 0.07 25.92
N LEU A 187 7.98 0.16 25.20
CA LEU A 187 7.11 1.32 25.10
C LEU A 187 5.76 0.98 25.73
N THR A 188 5.48 1.57 26.88
CA THR A 188 4.22 1.37 27.61
C THR A 188 3.22 2.46 27.22
N PHE A 189 2.00 2.04 26.89
CA PHE A 189 0.85 2.91 26.67
C PHE A 189 -0.08 2.79 27.87
N LYS A 190 -0.49 3.93 28.42
CA LYS A 190 -1.48 4.01 29.48
C LYS A 190 -2.64 4.89 29.07
N ILE A 191 -3.86 4.51 29.43
CA ILE A 191 -5.05 5.32 29.26
C ILE A 191 -5.54 5.76 30.64
N ASP A 192 -5.60 7.07 30.88
CA ASP A 192 -5.95 7.65 32.19
C ASP A 192 -5.24 6.97 33.38
N GLN A 193 -3.93 6.75 33.25
CA GLN A 193 -3.02 6.09 34.23
C GLN A 193 -3.12 4.57 34.34
N GLU A 194 -4.13 3.94 33.75
CA GLU A 194 -4.21 2.48 33.67
C GLU A 194 -3.39 1.97 32.49
N GLU A 195 -2.63 0.89 32.71
CA GLU A 195 -1.84 0.28 31.63
C GLU A 195 -2.75 -0.33 30.58
N LEU A 196 -2.56 0.08 29.32
CA LEU A 196 -3.33 -0.39 28.18
C LEU A 196 -2.57 -1.53 27.48
N VAL A 197 -1.32 -1.27 27.11
CA VAL A 197 -0.47 -2.26 26.43
C VAL A 197 1.00 -1.87 26.55
N GLU A 198 1.88 -2.87 26.59
CA GLU A 198 3.32 -2.70 26.41
C GLU A 198 3.74 -3.26 25.04
N LYS A 199 4.59 -2.52 24.32
CA LYS A 199 5.13 -2.90 23.01
C LYS A 199 6.65 -2.84 23.04
N GLN A 200 7.29 -3.59 22.15
CA GLN A 200 8.73 -3.49 21.94
C GLN A 200 9.06 -2.39 20.91
N ILE A 201 10.19 -1.73 21.07
CA ILE A 201 10.64 -0.67 20.17
C ILE A 201 12.13 -0.75 19.85
N ALA A 202 12.45 -0.64 18.57
CA ALA A 202 13.82 -0.59 18.07
C ALA A 202 13.88 0.04 16.67
N GLY A 203 14.90 0.83 16.39
CA GLY A 203 15.17 1.35 15.04
C GLY A 203 14.09 2.30 14.50
N GLU A 204 14.01 2.41 13.18
CA GLU A 204 13.15 3.38 12.49
C GLU A 204 11.88 2.75 11.90
N ASN A 205 10.86 3.58 11.64
CA ASN A 205 9.60 3.19 10.97
C ASN A 205 8.81 2.08 11.69
N ASN A 206 8.74 2.14 13.01
CA ASN A 206 7.88 1.25 13.78
C ASN A 206 6.42 1.69 13.67
N ARG A 207 5.53 0.76 13.31
CA ARG A 207 4.08 0.95 13.27
C ARG A 207 3.45 0.20 14.43
N TYR A 208 2.69 0.91 15.25
CA TYR A 208 1.95 0.37 16.39
C TYR A 208 0.46 0.50 16.15
N VAL A 209 -0.28 -0.59 16.35
CA VAL A 209 -1.75 -0.59 16.26
C VAL A 209 -2.32 -1.00 17.62
N ILE A 210 -3.13 -0.13 18.21
CA ILE A 210 -3.61 -0.24 19.59
C ILE A 210 -5.11 -0.03 19.61
N VAL A 211 -5.82 -0.99 20.21
CA VAL A 211 -7.26 -0.86 20.47
C VAL A 211 -7.46 -0.04 21.73
N ILE A 212 -8.21 1.04 21.61
CA ILE A 212 -8.60 1.92 22.70
C ILE A 212 -10.03 1.55 23.07
N PRO A 213 -10.28 1.09 24.31
CA PRO A 213 -11.62 0.70 24.73
C PRO A 213 -12.57 1.90 24.73
N SER A 214 -13.86 1.63 24.54
CA SER A 214 -14.92 2.64 24.68
C SER A 214 -14.93 3.22 26.10
N GLY A 215 -15.22 4.51 26.20
CA GLY A 215 -15.38 5.18 27.48
C GLY A 215 -15.05 6.67 27.47
N ASN A 216 -15.29 7.31 28.62
CA ASN A 216 -15.01 8.73 28.84
C ASN A 216 -13.51 9.04 29.08
N ARG A 217 -12.62 8.12 28.68
CA ARG A 217 -11.17 8.28 28.85
C ARG A 217 -10.59 8.99 27.66
N GLN A 218 -9.72 9.97 27.89
CA GLN A 218 -9.27 10.89 26.84
C GLN A 218 -7.76 11.10 26.81
N ILE A 219 -7.00 10.57 27.78
CA ILE A 219 -5.57 10.84 27.89
C ILE A 219 -4.79 9.54 27.68
N ILE A 220 -3.91 9.56 26.69
CA ILE A 220 -2.91 8.52 26.50
C ILE A 220 -1.58 9.04 27.01
N SER A 221 -0.93 8.24 27.85
CA SER A 221 0.45 8.45 28.29
C SER A 221 1.35 7.39 27.69
N LEU A 222 2.51 7.82 27.20
CA LEU A 222 3.54 7.03 26.57
C LEU A 222 4.76 7.06 27.50
N ARG A 223 5.37 5.90 27.73
CA ARG A 223 6.62 5.80 28.47
C ARG A 223 7.58 4.84 27.77
N VAL A 224 8.76 5.33 27.44
CA VAL A 224 9.88 4.50 26.98
C VAL A 224 10.66 4.02 28.21
N GLN A 225 10.81 2.70 28.38
CA GLN A 225 11.64 2.14 29.45
C GLN A 225 13.12 2.43 29.18
N GLU A 226 13.86 2.73 30.25
CA GLU A 226 15.29 3.02 30.16
C GLU A 226 16.07 1.77 29.77
N ASP A 227 16.83 1.86 28.68
CA ASP A 227 18.24 1.47 28.66
C ASP A 227 18.93 1.99 27.39
N ALA A 228 20.11 2.60 27.61
CA ALA A 228 21.03 3.21 26.63
C ALA A 228 20.46 4.38 25.80
N SER A 229 20.37 5.57 26.42
CA SER A 229 20.50 6.83 25.69
C SER A 229 21.91 6.92 25.09
N SER A 230 22.13 6.36 23.91
CA SER A 230 23.20 6.85 23.06
C SER A 230 22.73 8.21 22.56
N GLU A 231 23.18 9.28 23.23
CA GLU A 231 22.91 10.67 22.84
C GLU A 231 23.02 10.79 21.32
N ILE A 232 21.99 11.35 20.68
CA ILE A 232 22.17 11.90 19.33
C ILE A 232 23.19 13.01 19.53
N LYS A 233 24.45 12.72 19.19
CA LYS A 233 25.56 13.67 19.36
C LYS A 233 25.12 15.00 18.75
N GLU A 234 25.23 16.06 19.54
CA GLU A 234 24.90 17.46 19.18
C GLU A 234 23.45 17.92 19.37
N ASP A 235 22.51 17.07 19.81
CA ASP A 235 21.15 17.53 20.22
C ASP A 235 21.06 17.72 21.74
N PRO A 236 20.80 18.94 22.26
CA PRO A 236 20.72 19.21 23.70
C PRO A 236 19.41 18.75 24.35
N ARG A 237 18.45 18.23 23.58
CA ARG A 237 17.13 17.79 24.07
C ARG A 237 17.22 16.38 24.67
N ASP A 238 16.40 16.14 25.70
CA ASP A 238 16.18 14.80 26.25
C ASP A 238 15.19 14.05 25.36
N LEU A 239 15.71 13.47 24.27
CA LEU A 239 14.93 12.82 23.22
C LEU A 239 14.58 11.38 23.62
N GLY A 240 13.28 11.05 23.59
CA GLY A 240 12.77 9.72 23.86
C GLY A 240 12.32 8.98 22.60
N LEU A 241 11.37 9.54 21.85
CA LEU A 241 10.81 8.88 20.68
C LEU A 241 10.43 9.91 19.60
N PHE A 242 10.73 9.62 18.33
CA PHE A 242 10.29 10.46 17.24
C PHE A 242 8.93 9.99 16.72
N ILE A 243 7.90 10.81 16.85
CA ILE A 243 6.55 10.52 16.34
C ILE A 243 6.44 11.06 14.93
N LYS A 244 6.23 10.16 13.97
CA LYS A 244 5.97 10.54 12.57
C LYS A 244 4.50 10.90 12.40
N LYS A 245 3.61 10.04 12.86
CA LYS A 245 2.17 10.23 12.72
C LYS A 245 1.40 9.46 13.78
N VAL A 246 0.31 10.04 14.26
CA VAL A 246 -0.71 9.35 15.05
C VAL A 246 -2.05 9.50 14.32
N SER A 247 -2.82 8.42 14.22
CA SER A 247 -4.14 8.41 13.60
C SER A 247 -5.10 7.59 14.43
N PHE A 248 -6.35 8.02 14.49
CA PHE A 248 -7.44 7.34 15.17
C PHE A 248 -8.46 6.97 14.12
N PHE A 249 -9.04 5.79 14.27
CA PHE A 249 -10.08 5.30 13.38
C PHE A 249 -11.24 4.79 14.22
N SER A 250 -12.44 5.30 13.91
CA SER A 250 -13.68 4.75 14.43
C SER A 250 -14.24 3.69 13.46
N PRO A 251 -15.09 2.77 13.94
CA PRO A 251 -15.78 1.81 13.08
C PRO A 251 -16.64 2.45 11.98
N GLU A 252 -17.05 3.71 12.16
CA GLU A 252 -17.85 4.48 11.19
C GLU A 252 -17.01 5.04 10.04
N GLU A 253 -15.71 5.26 10.26
CA GLU A 253 -14.80 5.85 9.27
C GLU A 253 -14.12 4.82 8.37
N LYS A 254 -13.86 3.62 8.89
CA LYS A 254 -13.16 2.55 8.17
C LYS A 254 -13.81 1.20 8.40
N GLU A 255 -14.04 0.48 7.30
CA GLU A 255 -14.59 -0.87 7.36
C GLU A 255 -13.54 -1.92 7.76
N VAL A 256 -12.28 -1.76 7.32
CA VAL A 256 -11.17 -2.71 7.56
C VAL A 256 -9.89 -1.93 7.90
N ILE A 257 -9.18 -2.38 8.93
CA ILE A 257 -7.89 -1.84 9.36
C ILE A 257 -6.89 -2.99 9.51
N LEU A 258 -5.68 -2.82 8.97
CA LEU A 258 -4.59 -3.74 9.21
C LEU A 258 -4.07 -3.54 10.64
N GLY A 259 -4.09 -4.60 11.44
CA GLY A 259 -3.51 -4.65 12.76
C GLY A 259 -1.99 -4.78 12.74
N GLU A 260 -1.47 -5.40 13.79
CA GLU A 260 -0.06 -5.77 13.91
C GLU A 260 0.31 -6.87 12.90
N GLY A 261 1.61 -7.02 12.61
CA GLY A 261 2.12 -8.08 11.75
C GLY A 261 2.09 -7.79 10.24
N TRP A 262 1.62 -6.62 9.84
CA TRP A 262 1.65 -6.13 8.46
C TRP A 262 2.73 -5.07 8.28
N TYR A 263 3.48 -5.15 7.17
CA TYR A 263 4.36 -4.06 6.74
C TYR A 263 3.60 -3.02 5.91
N GLU A 264 4.27 -1.92 5.61
CA GLU A 264 3.75 -0.84 4.78
C GLU A 264 3.30 -1.31 3.39
N GLU A 265 2.46 -0.50 2.74
CA GLU A 265 1.99 -0.79 1.39
C GLU A 265 3.15 -0.67 0.38
N GLU A 266 3.29 -1.69 -0.45
CA GLU A 266 4.26 -1.74 -1.54
C GLU A 266 3.56 -1.87 -2.89
N LYS A 267 4.20 -1.35 -3.94
CA LYS A 267 3.71 -1.53 -5.31
C LYS A 267 4.07 -2.92 -5.81
N GLY A 268 3.05 -3.71 -6.14
CA GLY A 268 3.21 -5.00 -6.81
C GLY A 268 2.97 -4.94 -8.30
N GLU A 269 3.26 -6.05 -8.98
CA GLU A 269 2.98 -6.23 -10.41
C GLU A 269 1.50 -6.04 -10.75
N PHE A 270 0.60 -6.47 -9.86
CA PHE A 270 -0.84 -6.51 -10.08
C PHE A 270 -1.60 -5.50 -9.26
N TYR A 271 -1.33 -5.50 -7.96
CA TYR A 271 -2.01 -4.70 -6.98
C TYR A 271 -0.98 -4.13 -6.02
N PRO A 272 -1.22 -2.94 -5.44
CA PRO A 272 -0.60 -2.57 -4.19
C PRO A 272 -0.85 -3.68 -3.16
N PHE A 273 0.13 -3.97 -2.33
CA PHE A 273 0.04 -5.09 -1.40
C PHE A 273 0.75 -4.79 -0.09
N HIS A 274 0.39 -5.55 0.93
CA HIS A 274 1.09 -5.57 2.21
C HIS A 274 1.74 -6.94 2.40
N TRP A 275 2.98 -6.92 2.89
CA TRP A 275 3.60 -8.12 3.42
C TRP A 275 2.97 -8.45 4.78
N LEU A 276 2.51 -9.70 4.93
CA LEU A 276 2.20 -10.29 6.23
C LEU A 276 3.47 -10.97 6.76
N ARG A 277 3.75 -10.81 8.06
CA ARG A 277 4.74 -11.61 8.81
C ARG A 277 4.25 -13.05 8.96
N ARG A 278 4.85 -13.85 9.85
CA ARG A 278 4.26 -15.16 10.20
C ARG A 278 2.85 -15.01 10.74
N GLU A 279 2.61 -13.98 11.55
CA GLU A 279 1.33 -13.68 12.16
C GLU A 279 1.01 -12.21 11.99
N GLY A 280 -0.29 -11.91 11.91
CA GLY A 280 -0.80 -10.55 11.96
C GLY A 280 -2.29 -10.55 12.25
N SER A 281 -2.89 -9.37 12.39
CA SER A 281 -4.33 -9.27 12.58
C SER A 281 -4.94 -8.21 11.68
N ILE A 282 -6.23 -8.33 11.41
CA ILE A 282 -7.03 -7.24 10.85
C ILE A 282 -8.20 -6.98 11.78
N PHE A 283 -8.65 -5.74 11.80
CA PHE A 283 -9.85 -5.33 12.49
C PHE A 283 -10.90 -4.98 11.45
N VAL A 284 -12.10 -5.52 11.61
CA VAL A 284 -13.23 -5.20 10.75
C VAL A 284 -14.35 -4.58 11.58
N SER A 285 -14.97 -3.54 11.03
CA SER A 285 -16.06 -2.82 11.70
C SER A 285 -17.31 -3.70 11.87
N PRO A 286 -18.20 -3.37 12.83
CA PRO A 286 -19.52 -4.00 12.93
C PRO A 286 -20.35 -3.90 11.65
N ASP A 287 -20.30 -2.76 10.93
CA ASP A 287 -21.01 -2.60 9.66
C ASP A 287 -20.48 -3.60 8.62
N PHE A 288 -19.16 -3.69 8.46
CA PHE A 288 -18.55 -4.66 7.55
C PHE A 288 -18.96 -6.09 7.90
N TRP A 289 -18.91 -6.44 9.19
CA TRP A 289 -19.23 -7.78 9.67
C TRP A 289 -20.69 -8.16 9.45
N THR A 290 -21.62 -7.24 9.66
CA THR A 290 -23.05 -7.48 9.47
C THR A 290 -23.43 -7.51 7.99
N LYS A 291 -22.89 -6.57 7.21
CA LYS A 291 -23.16 -6.36 5.78
C LYS A 291 -22.63 -7.47 4.89
N TYR A 292 -21.46 -8.04 5.20
CA TYR A 292 -20.79 -9.00 4.32
C TYR A 292 -20.77 -10.39 4.91
N LYS A 293 -21.14 -11.39 4.10
CA LYS A 293 -21.01 -12.80 4.45
C LYS A 293 -19.58 -13.33 4.24
N TYR A 294 -18.89 -12.83 3.22
CA TYR A 294 -17.58 -13.33 2.84
C TYR A 294 -16.52 -12.25 2.96
N LEU A 295 -15.39 -12.58 3.60
CA LEU A 295 -14.14 -11.83 3.49
C LEU A 295 -13.39 -12.31 2.25
N SER A 296 -12.89 -11.39 1.44
CA SER A 296 -12.11 -11.70 0.25
C SER A 296 -10.85 -10.87 0.16
N PHE A 297 -9.84 -11.46 -0.48
CA PHE A 297 -8.55 -10.84 -0.71
C PHE A 297 -7.81 -11.57 -1.83
N TYR A 298 -6.80 -10.91 -2.40
CA TYR A 298 -5.79 -11.57 -3.19
C TYR A 298 -4.60 -11.89 -2.29
N ALA A 299 -4.05 -13.10 -2.40
CA ALA A 299 -2.81 -13.46 -1.74
C ALA A 299 -1.80 -14.02 -2.73
N PHE A 300 -0.52 -13.76 -2.48
CA PHE A 300 0.61 -14.26 -3.23
C PHE A 300 1.43 -15.23 -2.37
N SER A 301 1.75 -16.39 -2.92
CA SER A 301 2.77 -17.30 -2.36
C SER A 301 3.91 -17.59 -3.33
N GLU A 302 5.15 -17.52 -2.86
CA GLU A 302 6.35 -18.01 -3.60
C GLU A 302 6.43 -19.55 -3.61
N PHE A 303 5.62 -20.24 -2.80
CA PHE A 303 5.69 -21.69 -2.68
C PHE A 303 4.83 -22.38 -3.75
N TYR A 304 5.51 -22.85 -4.79
CA TYR A 304 4.90 -23.65 -5.85
C TYR A 304 4.33 -25.01 -5.43
N ASN A 305 4.62 -25.44 -4.21
CA ASN A 305 4.31 -26.79 -3.74
C ASN A 305 3.12 -26.90 -2.77
N LEU A 306 2.31 -25.84 -2.65
CA LEU A 306 1.10 -25.79 -1.80
C LEU A 306 1.37 -26.02 -0.30
N THR A 307 2.62 -25.90 0.14
CA THR A 307 2.98 -26.23 1.53
C THR A 307 2.74 -25.08 2.51
N GLN A 308 2.56 -23.85 2.01
CA GLN A 308 2.18 -22.71 2.85
C GLN A 308 0.66 -22.69 3.04
N LYS A 309 0.23 -22.57 4.28
CA LYS A 309 -1.18 -22.52 4.66
C LYS A 309 -1.41 -21.27 5.49
N LEU A 310 -2.54 -20.63 5.26
CA LEU A 310 -3.07 -19.55 6.08
C LEU A 310 -4.14 -20.13 7.01
N LYS A 311 -4.06 -19.81 8.29
CA LYS A 311 -5.13 -20.02 9.27
C LYS A 311 -5.65 -18.67 9.73
N ILE A 312 -6.95 -18.58 9.96
CA ILE A 312 -7.59 -17.40 10.50
C ILE A 312 -8.28 -17.76 11.80
N TYR A 313 -8.11 -16.92 12.82
CA TYR A 313 -8.69 -17.08 14.13
C TYR A 313 -9.64 -15.92 14.42
N TYR A 314 -10.77 -16.24 15.05
CA TYR A 314 -11.74 -15.25 15.53
C TYR A 314 -12.15 -15.61 16.96
N ASN A 315 -12.04 -14.68 17.91
CA ASN A 315 -12.31 -14.93 19.33
C ASN A 315 -11.63 -16.21 19.89
N GLY A 316 -10.40 -16.48 19.43
CA GLY A 316 -9.63 -17.68 19.80
C GLY A 316 -10.08 -18.98 19.12
N GLN A 317 -11.18 -18.98 18.36
CA GLN A 317 -11.60 -20.12 17.56
C GLN A 317 -10.77 -20.20 16.27
N GLU A 318 -10.26 -21.40 15.98
CA GLU A 318 -9.46 -21.68 14.80
C GLU A 318 -10.35 -22.01 13.60
N GLY A 319 -10.17 -21.27 12.50
CA GLY A 319 -10.76 -21.60 11.21
C GLY A 319 -9.95 -22.66 10.46
N GLU A 320 -10.59 -23.27 9.45
CA GLU A 320 -9.95 -24.28 8.62
C GLU A 320 -8.70 -23.75 7.90
N PRO A 321 -7.60 -24.53 7.84
CA PRO A 321 -6.38 -24.11 7.17
C PRO A 321 -6.58 -24.02 5.66
N LEU A 322 -6.29 -22.85 5.11
CA LEU A 322 -6.40 -22.51 3.70
C LEU A 322 -5.03 -22.62 3.01
N PRO A 323 -4.80 -23.58 2.10
CA PRO A 323 -3.56 -23.63 1.33
C PRO A 323 -3.43 -22.39 0.44
N LEU A 324 -2.28 -21.71 0.54
CA LEU A 324 -1.95 -20.64 -0.39
C LEU A 324 -1.46 -21.27 -1.70
N LEU A 325 -2.11 -20.92 -2.80
CA LEU A 325 -1.78 -21.34 -4.14
C LEU A 325 -0.58 -20.52 -4.61
N PRO A 326 0.23 -21.04 -5.55
CA PRO A 326 1.39 -20.33 -6.05
C PRO A 326 0.96 -19.07 -6.78
N GLN A 327 1.74 -18.00 -6.63
CA GLN A 327 1.49 -16.70 -7.25
C GLN A 327 0.18 -16.05 -6.73
N TRP A 328 -0.25 -14.96 -7.38
CA TRP A 328 -1.48 -14.25 -7.01
C TRP A 328 -2.73 -15.08 -7.27
N ASN A 329 -3.53 -15.30 -6.22
CA ASN A 329 -4.82 -15.95 -6.31
C ASN A 329 -5.88 -15.21 -5.48
N PHE A 330 -7.12 -15.23 -5.96
CA PHE A 330 -8.26 -14.70 -5.23
C PHE A 330 -8.77 -15.72 -4.21
N TYR A 331 -9.07 -15.22 -3.01
CA TYR A 331 -9.62 -16.00 -1.91
C TYR A 331 -10.94 -15.39 -1.47
N SER A 332 -11.87 -16.26 -1.10
CA SER A 332 -13.16 -15.91 -0.52
C SER A 332 -13.42 -16.85 0.65
N LEU A 333 -13.49 -16.28 1.84
CA LEU A 333 -13.65 -16.95 3.11
C LEU A 333 -15.01 -16.66 3.69
N ASP A 334 -15.68 -17.69 4.17
CA ASP A 334 -16.91 -17.52 4.94
C ASP A 334 -16.56 -16.85 6.27
N LEU A 335 -17.12 -15.68 6.54
CA LEU A 335 -17.06 -15.11 7.88
C LEU A 335 -17.98 -15.97 8.73
N PRO A 336 -17.48 -16.65 9.78
CA PRO A 336 -18.28 -17.60 10.54
C PRO A 336 -19.61 -16.98 10.97
N ASP A 337 -20.73 -17.70 10.78
CA ASP A 337 -22.06 -17.30 11.28
C ASP A 337 -22.12 -17.20 12.83
N ILE A 338 -21.01 -17.50 13.52
CA ILE A 338 -20.82 -17.63 14.98
C ILE A 338 -21.00 -16.28 15.74
N ALA A 339 -21.53 -15.24 15.12
CA ALA A 339 -21.92 -14.00 15.79
C ALA A 339 -23.22 -13.35 15.26
N ARG A 340 -23.98 -13.98 14.36
CA ARG A 340 -25.26 -13.39 13.91
C ARG A 340 -26.42 -13.61 14.88
N ALA A 341 -26.29 -14.51 15.86
CA ALA A 341 -27.36 -14.85 16.79
C ALA A 341 -27.12 -14.45 18.25
N GLU A 342 -25.91 -14.02 18.64
CA GLU A 342 -25.59 -13.76 20.06
C GLU A 342 -25.10 -12.35 20.38
N ASN A 343 -24.89 -11.45 19.40
CA ASN A 343 -24.59 -10.04 19.68
C ASN A 343 -25.08 -9.14 18.54
N GLU A 344 -26.38 -8.85 18.51
CA GLU A 344 -26.90 -7.67 17.79
C GLU A 344 -26.43 -6.34 18.43
N GLU A 345 -25.67 -6.38 19.54
CA GLU A 345 -25.26 -5.22 20.34
C GLU A 345 -23.74 -4.96 20.41
N SER A 346 -22.88 -5.74 19.74
CA SER A 346 -21.43 -5.45 19.75
C SER A 346 -21.11 -4.27 18.83
N HIS A 347 -20.88 -3.10 19.43
CA HIS A 347 -20.48 -1.86 18.74
C HIS A 347 -18.97 -1.77 18.49
N ASP A 348 -18.21 -2.79 18.89
CA ASP A 348 -16.75 -2.80 18.84
C ASP A 348 -16.18 -3.58 17.65
N TRP A 349 -14.93 -3.29 17.31
CA TRP A 349 -14.18 -3.94 16.25
C TRP A 349 -14.10 -5.46 16.42
N HIS A 350 -14.23 -6.20 15.32
CA HIS A 350 -13.97 -7.63 15.27
C HIS A 350 -12.52 -7.88 14.83
N GLU A 351 -11.70 -8.47 15.70
CA GLU A 351 -10.32 -8.85 15.37
C GLU A 351 -10.28 -10.25 14.72
N LEU A 352 -9.69 -10.32 13.53
CA LEU A 352 -9.35 -11.57 12.84
C LEU A 352 -7.83 -11.72 12.83
N LYS A 353 -7.32 -12.79 13.44
CA LYS A 353 -5.86 -13.08 13.45
C LYS A 353 -5.50 -14.03 12.33
N PHE A 354 -4.49 -13.68 11.57
CA PHE A 354 -3.94 -14.42 10.44
C PHE A 354 -2.64 -15.09 10.89
N SER A 355 -2.47 -16.37 10.60
CA SER A 355 -1.25 -17.12 10.90
C SER A 355 -0.84 -17.97 9.69
N LEU A 356 0.40 -17.80 9.25
CA LEU A 356 1.01 -18.57 8.18
C LEU A 356 1.79 -19.76 8.76
N SER A 357 1.62 -20.94 8.16
CA SER A 357 2.36 -22.14 8.57
C SER A 357 3.88 -22.03 8.37
N LYS A 358 4.32 -21.14 7.49
CA LYS A 358 5.72 -20.81 7.22
C LYS A 358 5.85 -19.46 6.55
N VAL A 359 7.04 -18.87 6.68
CA VAL A 359 7.46 -17.64 6.00
C VAL A 359 8.43 -17.96 4.85
N PHE A 360 8.66 -17.00 3.97
CA PHE A 360 9.58 -17.12 2.85
C PHE A 360 11.04 -17.21 3.35
N PRO A 361 11.83 -18.18 2.86
CA PRO A 361 13.27 -18.20 3.12
C PRO A 361 13.94 -16.98 2.46
N GLN A 362 15.01 -16.47 3.09
CA GLN A 362 15.73 -15.28 2.63
C GLN A 362 16.19 -15.37 1.16
N ARG A 363 16.46 -16.56 0.63
CA ARG A 363 16.85 -16.77 -0.77
C ARG A 363 15.84 -16.24 -1.80
N TYR A 364 14.55 -16.13 -1.46
CA TYR A 364 13.56 -15.53 -2.36
C TYR A 364 13.69 -14.01 -2.44
N HIS A 365 14.14 -13.37 -1.36
CA HIS A 365 14.33 -11.92 -1.27
C HIS A 365 15.68 -11.60 -0.59
N PRO A 366 16.84 -11.87 -1.23
CA PRO A 366 18.15 -11.77 -0.59
C PRO A 366 18.50 -10.38 -0.06
N ASP A 367 17.97 -9.34 -0.71
CA ASP A 367 18.20 -7.93 -0.36
C ASP A 367 17.24 -7.41 0.72
N ASP A 368 16.23 -8.21 1.09
CA ASP A 368 15.25 -7.85 2.11
C ASP A 368 15.49 -8.66 3.39
N LYS A 369 15.76 -7.94 4.49
CA LYS A 369 16.06 -8.53 5.79
C LYS A 369 14.83 -8.76 6.67
N ARG A 370 13.66 -8.33 6.22
CA ARG A 370 12.40 -8.47 6.97
C ARG A 370 11.95 -9.93 7.02
N GLU A 371 11.15 -10.27 8.03
CA GLU A 371 10.42 -11.54 8.01
C GLU A 371 9.25 -11.43 7.02
N LEU A 372 9.39 -12.03 5.84
CA LEU A 372 8.39 -11.97 4.77
C LEU A 372 7.57 -13.26 4.73
N GLY A 373 6.28 -13.19 5.04
CA GLY A 373 5.37 -14.33 5.08
C GLY A 373 4.65 -14.59 3.76
N ALA A 374 3.74 -13.70 3.40
CA ALA A 374 3.00 -13.71 2.13
C ALA A 374 2.52 -12.30 1.81
N ARG A 375 2.19 -12.03 0.54
CA ARG A 375 1.67 -10.72 0.13
C ARG A 375 0.15 -10.77 0.06
N PHE A 376 -0.52 -9.75 0.56
CA PHE A 376 -1.97 -9.63 0.49
C PHE A 376 -2.40 -8.30 -0.12
N SER A 377 -3.51 -8.32 -0.85
CA SER A 377 -4.11 -7.14 -1.44
C SER A 377 -5.64 -7.22 -1.40
N LEU A 378 -6.31 -6.06 -1.46
CA LEU A 378 -7.77 -5.91 -1.59
C LEU A 378 -8.59 -6.67 -0.53
N LEU A 379 -8.29 -6.47 0.75
CA LEU A 379 -9.10 -6.99 1.87
C LEU A 379 -10.48 -6.31 1.86
N THR A 380 -11.48 -7.02 1.36
CA THR A 380 -12.82 -6.50 1.09
C THR A 380 -13.91 -7.54 1.34
N GLY A 381 -15.15 -7.09 1.51
CA GLY A 381 -16.30 -7.97 1.76
C GLY A 381 -17.18 -8.18 0.52
N HIS A 382 -17.84 -9.34 0.43
CA HIS A 382 -18.89 -9.57 -0.57
C HIS A 382 -19.99 -10.51 -0.09
N ASN A 383 -21.13 -10.48 -0.80
CA ASN A 383 -22.29 -11.35 -0.55
C ASN A 383 -22.58 -12.33 -1.70
N ASP A 384 -21.76 -12.32 -2.76
CA ASP A 384 -21.95 -13.22 -3.90
C ASP A 384 -21.58 -14.67 -3.53
N HIS A 385 -22.60 -15.46 -3.18
CA HIS A 385 -22.47 -16.89 -2.87
C HIS A 385 -21.94 -17.70 -4.06
N LYS A 386 -22.31 -17.32 -5.30
CA LYS A 386 -21.88 -18.04 -6.50
C LYS A 386 -20.39 -17.81 -6.76
N LEU A 387 -19.89 -16.60 -6.52
CA LEU A 387 -18.46 -16.30 -6.55
C LEU A 387 -17.71 -17.11 -5.48
N HIS A 388 -18.22 -17.16 -4.25
CA HIS A 388 -17.62 -17.95 -3.18
C HIS A 388 -17.49 -19.42 -3.58
N GLN A 389 -18.60 -20.07 -3.98
CA GLN A 389 -18.61 -21.47 -4.41
C GLN A 389 -17.60 -21.76 -5.53
N LYS A 390 -17.58 -20.94 -6.57
CA LYS A 390 -16.65 -21.11 -7.70
C LYS A 390 -15.19 -20.91 -7.31
N THR A 391 -14.93 -19.99 -6.38
CA THR A 391 -13.58 -19.81 -5.83
C THR A 391 -13.17 -21.11 -5.13
N GLN A 392 -14.02 -21.68 -4.28
CA GLN A 392 -13.73 -22.96 -3.62
C GLN A 392 -13.54 -24.12 -4.61
N GLU A 393 -14.33 -24.18 -5.69
CA GLU A 393 -14.17 -25.16 -6.78
C GLU A 393 -12.83 -24.99 -7.52
N PHE A 394 -12.47 -23.76 -7.89
CA PHE A 394 -11.18 -23.45 -8.51
C PHE A 394 -10.02 -23.88 -7.62
N HIS A 395 -10.06 -23.52 -6.34
CA HIS A 395 -9.03 -23.89 -5.37
C HIS A 395 -8.91 -25.41 -5.22
N ARG A 396 -10.02 -26.13 -5.18
CA ARG A 396 -10.02 -27.61 -5.15
C ARG A 396 -9.39 -28.18 -6.42
N ASN A 397 -9.75 -27.64 -7.59
CA ASN A 397 -9.21 -28.06 -8.87
C ASN A 397 -7.69 -27.81 -8.98
N ALA A 398 -7.23 -26.62 -8.58
CA ALA A 398 -5.82 -26.26 -8.61
C ALA A 398 -4.96 -27.16 -7.70
N ARG A 399 -5.47 -27.50 -6.51
CA ARG A 399 -4.80 -28.47 -5.61
C ARG A 399 -4.73 -29.86 -6.22
N LEU A 400 -5.86 -30.36 -6.73
CA LEU A 400 -5.90 -31.67 -7.39
C LEU A 400 -4.95 -31.70 -8.59
N ASN A 401 -4.92 -30.64 -9.39
CA ASN A 401 -4.03 -30.54 -10.55
C ASN A 401 -2.54 -30.64 -10.14
N TYR A 402 -2.15 -29.94 -9.08
CA TYR A 402 -0.80 -30.04 -8.53
C TYR A 402 -0.50 -31.44 -7.96
N GLU A 403 -1.42 -32.02 -7.20
CA GLU A 403 -1.26 -33.36 -6.62
C GLU A 403 -1.12 -34.45 -7.70
N GLU A 404 -1.94 -34.38 -8.76
CA GLU A 404 -1.87 -35.31 -9.88
C GLU A 404 -0.56 -35.16 -10.67
N MET A 405 -0.09 -33.93 -10.86
CA MET A 405 1.21 -33.64 -11.47
C MET A 405 2.36 -34.22 -10.64
N MET A 406 2.37 -33.97 -9.32
CA MET A 406 3.42 -34.48 -8.42
C MET A 406 3.41 -36.00 -8.30
N ALA A 407 2.24 -36.62 -8.42
CA ALA A 407 2.09 -38.08 -8.45
C ALA A 407 2.44 -38.69 -9.83
N GLY A 408 2.75 -37.87 -10.85
CA GLY A 408 3.06 -38.34 -12.20
C GLY A 408 1.89 -39.04 -12.89
N LYS A 409 0.65 -38.65 -12.58
CA LYS A 409 -0.54 -39.27 -13.20
C LYS A 409 -0.58 -38.95 -14.70
N THR A 410 -0.87 -39.96 -15.52
CA THR A 410 -1.02 -39.83 -16.98
C THR A 410 -2.45 -39.57 -17.43
N THR A 411 -3.42 -39.83 -16.54
CA THR A 411 -4.84 -39.50 -16.74
C THR A 411 -5.26 -38.57 -15.61
N LEU A 412 -5.66 -37.36 -15.95
CA LEU A 412 -6.00 -36.31 -15.00
C LEU A 412 -7.51 -36.21 -14.83
N SER A 413 -7.95 -36.07 -13.59
CA SER A 413 -9.35 -35.73 -13.26
C SER A 413 -9.52 -34.24 -12.98
N SER A 414 -8.42 -33.52 -12.77
CA SER A 414 -8.40 -32.06 -12.72
C SER A 414 -8.62 -31.42 -14.11
N PHE A 415 -9.13 -30.20 -14.08
CA PHE A 415 -9.28 -29.30 -15.22
C PHE A 415 -8.07 -28.37 -15.35
N PRO A 416 -7.75 -27.91 -16.58
CA PRO A 416 -6.62 -27.02 -16.80
C PRO A 416 -6.80 -25.66 -16.11
N GLN A 417 -5.72 -25.14 -15.54
CA GLN A 417 -5.71 -23.82 -14.88
C GLN A 417 -5.54 -22.66 -15.87
N ASN A 418 -5.10 -22.93 -17.10
CA ASN A 418 -4.99 -21.95 -18.18
C ASN A 418 -5.77 -22.47 -19.40
N LEU A 419 -6.69 -21.66 -19.93
CA LEU A 419 -7.55 -22.04 -21.04
C LEU A 419 -7.26 -21.16 -22.26
N GLY A 420 -6.62 -21.72 -23.27
CA GLY A 420 -6.35 -21.07 -24.55
C GLY A 420 -7.55 -21.16 -25.49
N ILE A 421 -8.02 -20.03 -26.03
CA ILE A 421 -9.24 -19.96 -26.86
C ILE A 421 -9.03 -18.99 -28.01
N ASP A 422 -9.46 -19.37 -29.22
CA ASP A 422 -9.67 -18.43 -30.32
C ASP A 422 -11.04 -17.75 -30.15
N LEU A 423 -11.03 -16.49 -29.70
CA LEU A 423 -12.25 -15.73 -29.46
C LEU A 423 -12.84 -15.15 -30.76
N TYR A 424 -11.96 -14.57 -31.57
CA TYR A 424 -12.36 -13.83 -32.75
C TYR A 424 -11.29 -13.88 -33.84
N ALA A 425 -11.66 -14.50 -34.96
CA ALA A 425 -10.80 -14.76 -36.11
C ALA A 425 -10.62 -13.57 -37.08
N ARG A 426 -11.27 -12.42 -36.86
CA ARG A 426 -11.20 -11.28 -37.81
C ARG A 426 -10.09 -10.31 -37.45
N CYS A 427 -9.42 -9.76 -38.46
CA CYS A 427 -8.39 -8.73 -38.29
C CYS A 427 -8.72 -7.47 -39.11
N ASN A 428 -8.43 -6.30 -38.55
CA ASN A 428 -8.57 -4.99 -39.18
C ASN A 428 -7.36 -4.56 -40.03
N ILE A 429 -6.17 -5.14 -39.82
CA ILE A 429 -5.00 -4.82 -40.64
C ILE A 429 -5.16 -5.41 -42.05
N LYS A 430 -5.20 -4.53 -43.05
CA LYS A 430 -5.31 -4.89 -44.47
C LYS A 430 -4.29 -4.10 -45.30
N PRO A 431 -3.47 -4.75 -46.13
CA PRO A 431 -3.21 -6.21 -46.17
C PRO A 431 -2.60 -6.73 -44.86
N PRO A 432 -2.67 -8.05 -44.56
CA PRO A 432 -2.10 -8.63 -43.34
C PRO A 432 -0.64 -8.21 -43.10
N CYS A 433 -0.19 -8.22 -41.85
CA CYS A 433 1.22 -7.96 -41.50
C CYS A 433 2.13 -8.92 -42.27
N VAL A 434 3.30 -8.44 -42.70
CA VAL A 434 4.17 -9.18 -43.63
C VAL A 434 4.65 -10.53 -43.11
N TYR A 435 4.71 -10.71 -41.79
CA TYR A 435 5.10 -11.96 -41.11
C TYR A 435 3.90 -12.79 -40.59
N CYS A 436 2.66 -12.33 -40.77
CA CYS A 436 1.50 -12.94 -40.15
C CYS A 436 0.98 -14.15 -40.95
N LEU A 437 0.75 -15.27 -40.27
CA LEU A 437 0.18 -16.48 -40.86
C LEU A 437 -1.34 -16.46 -40.99
N TRP A 438 -1.99 -15.32 -40.74
CA TRP A 438 -3.45 -15.20 -40.71
C TRP A 438 -4.10 -15.85 -41.94
N THR A 439 -3.64 -15.53 -43.14
CA THR A 439 -4.24 -16.05 -44.38
C THR A 439 -4.21 -17.58 -44.46
N ASP A 440 -3.09 -18.22 -44.10
CA ASP A 440 -2.98 -19.67 -44.17
C ASP A 440 -3.72 -20.36 -43.02
N MET A 441 -3.69 -19.77 -41.81
CA MET A 441 -4.47 -20.27 -40.69
C MET A 441 -5.98 -20.22 -40.97
N LYS A 442 -6.47 -19.15 -41.61
CA LYS A 442 -7.90 -19.07 -42.01
C LYS A 442 -8.27 -20.06 -43.10
N LYS A 443 -7.35 -20.43 -43.99
CA LYS A 443 -7.59 -21.56 -44.90
C LYS A 443 -7.72 -22.88 -44.14
N LEU A 444 -6.86 -23.12 -43.16
CA LEU A 444 -6.90 -24.34 -42.33
C LEU A 444 -8.17 -24.43 -41.48
N GLU A 445 -8.64 -23.32 -40.91
CA GLU A 445 -9.88 -23.26 -40.13
C GLU A 445 -11.14 -23.55 -40.98
N GLY A 446 -11.12 -23.25 -42.28
CA GLY A 446 -12.21 -23.54 -43.21
C GLY A 446 -13.56 -22.97 -42.77
N LYS A 447 -14.56 -23.84 -42.59
CA LYS A 447 -15.93 -23.44 -42.20
C LYS A 447 -16.01 -22.82 -40.79
N TYR A 448 -14.99 -23.01 -39.96
CA TYR A 448 -14.97 -22.53 -38.58
C TYR A 448 -14.49 -21.08 -38.46
N THR A 449 -13.99 -20.47 -39.54
CA THR A 449 -13.52 -19.07 -39.56
C THR A 449 -14.57 -18.03 -39.16
N GLN A 450 -15.86 -18.38 -39.20
CA GLN A 450 -16.97 -17.50 -38.81
C GLN A 450 -17.51 -17.79 -37.40
N VAL A 451 -16.97 -18.79 -36.70
CA VAL A 451 -17.36 -19.09 -35.32
C VAL A 451 -16.91 -17.94 -34.41
N VAL A 452 -17.82 -17.51 -33.54
CA VAL A 452 -17.58 -16.45 -32.56
C VAL A 452 -17.75 -17.07 -31.17
N VAL A 453 -16.71 -17.01 -30.34
CA VAL A 453 -16.77 -17.51 -28.96
C VAL A 453 -17.10 -16.35 -28.02
N ASP A 454 -18.36 -16.30 -27.59
CA ASP A 454 -18.88 -15.28 -26.69
C ASP A 454 -18.99 -15.75 -25.22
N ASP A 455 -19.48 -14.87 -24.35
CA ASP A 455 -19.69 -15.15 -22.92
C ASP A 455 -20.58 -16.38 -22.66
N ARG A 456 -21.57 -16.64 -23.52
CA ARG A 456 -22.45 -17.81 -23.41
C ARG A 456 -21.72 -19.10 -23.77
N THR A 457 -20.92 -19.04 -24.84
CA THR A 457 -20.07 -20.14 -25.28
C THR A 457 -19.04 -20.48 -24.21
N LEU A 458 -18.38 -19.48 -23.62
CA LEU A 458 -17.44 -19.67 -22.50
C LEU A 458 -18.10 -20.36 -21.30
N LEU A 459 -19.31 -19.94 -20.91
CA LEU A 459 -20.06 -20.58 -19.84
C LEU A 459 -20.43 -22.03 -20.16
N SER A 460 -20.70 -22.34 -21.44
CA SER A 460 -21.06 -23.69 -21.88
C SER A 460 -19.91 -24.70 -21.74
N TYR A 461 -18.65 -24.23 -21.67
CA TYR A 461 -17.50 -25.09 -21.41
C TYR A 461 -17.45 -25.64 -19.97
N GLY A 462 -18.31 -25.13 -19.08
CA GLY A 462 -18.51 -25.67 -17.75
C GLY A 462 -17.19 -25.67 -16.94
N PRO A 463 -16.79 -26.82 -16.35
CA PRO A 463 -15.60 -26.91 -15.52
C PRO A 463 -14.28 -26.48 -16.18
N PHE A 464 -14.15 -26.59 -17.51
CA PHE A 464 -12.97 -26.08 -18.22
C PHE A 464 -12.83 -24.56 -18.05
N PHE A 465 -13.94 -23.83 -18.13
CA PHE A 465 -13.94 -22.39 -17.91
C PHE A 465 -13.89 -22.06 -16.42
N THR A 466 -14.73 -22.69 -15.58
CA THR A 466 -14.80 -22.33 -14.16
C THR A 466 -13.52 -22.68 -13.40
N GLY A 467 -12.87 -23.79 -13.75
CA GLY A 467 -11.62 -24.26 -13.15
C GLY A 467 -10.33 -23.59 -13.67
N ALA A 468 -10.42 -22.74 -14.69
CA ALA A 468 -9.28 -21.97 -15.19
C ALA A 468 -9.07 -20.67 -14.41
N ARG A 469 -7.82 -20.33 -14.09
CA ARG A 469 -7.41 -19.03 -13.56
C ARG A 469 -7.32 -17.99 -14.68
N THR A 470 -6.76 -18.39 -15.82
CA THR A 470 -6.44 -17.49 -16.91
C THR A 470 -7.10 -17.94 -18.21
N LEU A 471 -7.67 -16.96 -18.92
CA LEU A 471 -8.16 -17.11 -20.28
C LEU A 471 -7.15 -16.50 -21.24
N VAL A 472 -6.56 -17.32 -22.10
CA VAL A 472 -5.55 -16.86 -23.07
C VAL A 472 -6.20 -16.75 -24.44
N ASN A 473 -6.27 -15.53 -24.99
CA ASN A 473 -6.69 -15.37 -26.38
C ASN A 473 -5.58 -15.89 -27.31
N CYS A 474 -5.89 -16.97 -28.02
CA CYS A 474 -5.02 -17.61 -29.00
C CYS A 474 -5.49 -17.35 -30.44
N SER A 475 -6.33 -16.32 -30.65
CA SER A 475 -6.90 -16.06 -31.98
C SER A 475 -5.85 -15.60 -32.98
N PHE A 476 -5.96 -16.12 -34.21
CA PHE A 476 -5.40 -15.44 -35.38
C PHE A 476 -6.37 -14.34 -35.80
N GLY A 477 -6.43 -13.24 -35.04
CA GLY A 477 -7.34 -12.12 -35.26
C GLY A 477 -7.06 -10.94 -34.33
N GLU A 478 -7.91 -9.91 -34.38
CA GLU A 478 -7.88 -8.76 -33.49
C GLU A 478 -9.02 -8.88 -32.45
N PRO A 479 -8.72 -9.30 -31.21
CA PRO A 479 -9.73 -9.56 -30.19
C PRO A 479 -10.51 -8.31 -29.78
N LEU A 480 -9.95 -7.11 -29.92
CA LEU A 480 -10.66 -5.87 -29.59
C LEU A 480 -11.83 -5.57 -30.54
N LEU A 481 -11.93 -6.26 -31.69
CA LEU A 481 -13.07 -6.18 -32.61
C LEU A 481 -14.23 -7.11 -32.23
N HIS A 482 -14.10 -7.90 -31.15
CA HIS A 482 -15.13 -8.87 -30.79
C HIS A 482 -16.45 -8.16 -30.44
N PRO A 483 -17.59 -8.51 -31.07
CA PRO A 483 -18.84 -7.76 -30.92
C PRO A 483 -19.45 -7.80 -29.51
N ARG A 484 -19.03 -8.76 -28.69
CA ARG A 484 -19.41 -8.92 -27.27
C ARG A 484 -18.19 -8.82 -26.33
N LEU A 485 -17.18 -8.02 -26.69
CA LEU A 485 -15.95 -7.86 -25.90
C LEU A 485 -16.27 -7.47 -24.46
N LYS A 486 -17.15 -6.49 -24.27
CA LYS A 486 -17.57 -6.01 -22.95
C LYS A 486 -18.11 -7.14 -22.08
N GLU A 487 -19.03 -7.94 -22.60
CA GLU A 487 -19.65 -9.05 -21.86
C GLU A 487 -18.64 -10.14 -21.49
N ILE A 488 -17.68 -10.43 -22.37
CA ILE A 488 -16.59 -11.39 -22.08
C ILE A 488 -15.71 -10.87 -20.92
N LEU A 489 -15.33 -9.59 -20.97
CA LEU A 489 -14.48 -8.99 -19.94
C LEU A 489 -15.20 -8.86 -18.58
N GLU A 490 -16.49 -8.52 -18.60
CA GLU A 490 -17.33 -8.53 -17.41
C GLU A 490 -17.50 -9.94 -16.84
N LEU A 491 -17.66 -10.95 -17.71
CA LEU A 491 -17.71 -12.34 -17.28
C LEU A 491 -16.40 -12.76 -16.61
N CYS A 492 -15.25 -12.48 -17.21
CA CYS A 492 -13.94 -12.82 -16.64
C CYS A 492 -13.69 -12.12 -15.30
N ALA A 493 -13.97 -10.81 -15.22
CA ALA A 493 -13.82 -10.03 -13.99
C ALA A 493 -14.72 -10.56 -12.86
N ARG A 494 -15.98 -10.90 -13.17
CA ARG A 494 -16.92 -11.49 -12.19
C ARG A 494 -16.43 -12.83 -11.66
N PHE A 495 -15.71 -13.61 -12.46
CA PHE A 495 -15.12 -14.88 -12.03
C PHE A 495 -13.68 -14.73 -11.54
N LYS A 496 -13.19 -13.49 -11.37
CA LYS A 496 -11.83 -13.17 -10.90
C LYS A 496 -10.72 -13.83 -11.75
N LYS A 497 -10.99 -14.01 -13.04
CA LYS A 497 -10.05 -14.59 -14.02
C LYS A 497 -9.23 -13.50 -14.67
N PHE A 498 -7.96 -13.79 -14.92
CA PHE A 498 -7.14 -12.95 -15.79
C PHE A 498 -7.40 -13.28 -17.25
N MET A 499 -7.37 -12.27 -18.11
CA MET A 499 -7.44 -12.45 -19.55
C MET A 499 -6.17 -11.97 -20.21
N GLU A 500 -5.60 -12.79 -21.08
CA GLU A 500 -4.46 -12.41 -21.91
C GLU A 500 -4.93 -12.07 -23.31
N ILE A 501 -4.72 -10.82 -23.71
CA ILE A 501 -5.17 -10.27 -24.98
C ILE A 501 -3.95 -9.76 -25.73
N SER A 502 -3.74 -10.26 -26.94
CA SER A 502 -2.78 -9.66 -27.88
C SER A 502 -3.53 -8.78 -28.87
N THR A 503 -3.16 -7.50 -28.95
CA THR A 503 -3.76 -6.53 -29.89
C THR A 503 -2.69 -5.93 -30.79
N ASN A 504 -3.08 -5.59 -32.02
CA ASN A 504 -2.24 -4.86 -32.96
C ASN A 504 -2.27 -3.33 -32.76
N GLY A 505 -3.14 -2.85 -31.86
CA GLY A 505 -3.27 -1.45 -31.46
C GLY A 505 -4.16 -0.57 -32.34
N GLN A 506 -4.62 -1.02 -33.51
CA GLN A 506 -5.43 -0.19 -34.42
C GLN A 506 -6.94 -0.20 -34.12
N ALA A 507 -7.38 -1.04 -33.17
CA ALA A 507 -8.79 -1.13 -32.76
C ALA A 507 -9.11 -0.28 -31.53
N PHE A 508 -8.15 0.46 -30.98
CA PHE A 508 -8.42 1.35 -29.86
C PHE A 508 -9.33 2.51 -30.26
N THR A 509 -10.29 2.75 -29.40
CA THR A 509 -11.13 3.94 -29.33
C THR A 509 -11.32 4.27 -27.86
N SER A 510 -11.79 5.47 -27.53
CA SER A 510 -12.08 5.82 -26.14
C SER A 510 -13.13 4.87 -25.52
N GLU A 511 -14.10 4.38 -26.31
CA GLU A 511 -15.09 3.38 -25.86
C GLU A 511 -14.44 2.03 -25.51
N ILE A 512 -13.52 1.54 -26.35
CA ILE A 512 -12.80 0.29 -26.08
C ILE A 512 -11.89 0.45 -24.86
N ILE A 513 -11.25 1.61 -24.71
CA ILE A 513 -10.45 1.91 -23.50
C ILE A 513 -11.33 1.85 -22.25
N ASP A 514 -12.50 2.47 -22.27
CA ASP A 514 -13.44 2.46 -21.13
C ASP A 514 -13.92 1.04 -20.79
N ILE A 515 -14.03 0.15 -21.78
CA ILE A 515 -14.35 -1.27 -21.59
C ILE A 515 -13.19 -2.04 -20.92
N LEU A 516 -11.93 -1.70 -21.25
CA LEU A 516 -10.73 -2.38 -20.77
C LEU A 516 -10.31 -1.95 -19.36
N VAL A 517 -10.48 -0.67 -19.02
CA VAL A 517 -9.98 -0.07 -17.79
C VAL A 517 -10.56 -0.74 -16.54
N GLY A 518 -9.69 -1.03 -15.56
CA GLY A 518 -10.02 -1.72 -14.31
C GLY A 518 -10.31 -3.21 -14.43
N LYS A 519 -10.18 -3.80 -15.63
CA LYS A 519 -10.34 -5.26 -15.82
C LYS A 519 -9.00 -5.99 -15.64
N PRO A 520 -8.99 -7.21 -15.08
CA PRO A 520 -7.79 -8.01 -14.89
C PRO A 520 -7.28 -8.57 -16.24
N ILE A 521 -6.65 -7.72 -17.04
CA ILE A 521 -6.18 -8.04 -18.39
C ILE A 521 -4.67 -7.81 -18.48
N PHE A 522 -4.00 -8.77 -19.10
CA PHE A 522 -2.67 -8.61 -19.65
C PHE A 522 -2.78 -8.28 -21.13
N LEU A 523 -2.51 -7.02 -21.46
CA LEU A 523 -2.67 -6.49 -22.80
C LEU A 523 -1.31 -6.43 -23.50
N TYR A 524 -1.05 -7.41 -24.34
CA TYR A 524 0.11 -7.48 -25.20
C TYR A 524 -0.12 -6.64 -26.45
N VAL A 525 0.42 -5.43 -26.45
CA VAL A 525 0.36 -4.52 -27.60
C VAL A 525 1.52 -4.85 -28.52
N SER A 526 1.22 -5.54 -29.62
CA SER A 526 2.22 -5.86 -30.63
C SER A 526 2.34 -4.66 -31.54
N LEU A 527 3.48 -3.96 -31.53
CA LEU A 527 3.79 -2.91 -32.52
C LEU A 527 4.95 -3.32 -33.43
N ASP A 528 5.97 -3.97 -32.86
CA ASP A 528 7.18 -4.45 -33.55
C ASP A 528 7.99 -3.34 -34.26
N ALA A 529 7.75 -2.07 -33.92
CA ALA A 529 8.41 -0.88 -34.46
C ALA A 529 8.34 0.27 -33.45
N ALA A 530 9.32 1.17 -33.47
CA ALA A 530 9.36 2.37 -32.64
C ALA A 530 9.05 3.66 -33.43
N CYS A 531 8.94 3.58 -34.76
CA CYS A 531 8.66 4.72 -35.63
C CYS A 531 7.71 4.36 -36.79
N ARG A 532 7.17 5.41 -37.44
CA ARG A 532 6.25 5.30 -38.59
C ARG A 532 6.89 4.53 -39.74
N GLU A 533 8.16 4.79 -40.01
CA GLU A 533 8.90 4.23 -41.14
C GLU A 533 9.05 2.72 -41.00
N THR A 534 9.49 2.22 -39.84
CA THR A 534 9.63 0.79 -39.59
C THR A 534 8.25 0.11 -39.54
N TYR A 535 7.26 0.74 -38.89
CA TYR A 535 5.89 0.21 -38.83
C TYR A 535 5.29 0.01 -40.23
N ALA A 536 5.48 0.97 -41.14
CA ALA A 536 5.01 0.89 -42.52
C ALA A 536 5.65 -0.26 -43.31
N LYS A 537 6.90 -0.64 -43.03
CA LYS A 537 7.57 -1.78 -43.68
C LYS A 537 6.93 -3.12 -43.31
N ILE A 538 6.41 -3.25 -42.09
CA ILE A 538 5.91 -4.54 -41.57
C ILE A 538 4.39 -4.64 -41.48
N ARG A 539 3.68 -3.49 -41.45
CA ARG A 539 2.23 -3.39 -41.25
C ARG A 539 1.59 -2.39 -42.20
N ASN A 540 1.31 -1.15 -41.81
CA ASN A 540 0.68 -0.14 -42.68
C ASN A 540 1.05 1.27 -42.18
N ASP A 541 0.38 2.30 -42.65
CA ASP A 541 0.65 3.71 -42.35
C ASP A 541 -0.13 4.26 -41.13
N ASN A 542 -0.88 3.43 -40.40
CA ASN A 542 -1.71 3.84 -39.26
C ASN A 542 -0.94 4.07 -37.94
N TRP A 543 0.35 4.40 -38.00
CA TRP A 543 1.17 4.60 -36.79
C TRP A 543 0.59 5.70 -35.88
N ASP A 544 0.22 6.83 -36.48
CA ASP A 544 -0.14 8.05 -35.76
C ASP A 544 -1.44 7.92 -34.94
N SER A 545 -2.30 6.96 -35.28
CA SER A 545 -3.52 6.71 -34.53
C SER A 545 -3.31 5.90 -33.26
N ILE A 546 -2.21 5.16 -33.12
CA ILE A 546 -2.07 4.14 -32.05
C ILE A 546 -1.56 4.74 -30.75
N ILE A 547 -0.46 5.51 -30.81
CA ILE A 547 0.25 6.00 -29.63
C ILE A 547 -0.62 6.91 -28.75
N PRO A 548 -1.43 7.85 -29.29
CA PRO A 548 -2.32 8.67 -28.47
C PRO A 548 -3.31 7.84 -27.62
N TYR A 549 -3.87 6.76 -28.18
CA TYR A 549 -4.79 5.90 -27.43
C TYR A 549 -4.09 5.06 -26.36
N LEU A 550 -2.84 4.64 -26.58
CA LEU A 550 -2.06 3.96 -25.55
C LEU A 550 -1.74 4.90 -24.37
N ILE A 551 -1.45 6.16 -24.65
CA ILE A 551 -1.29 7.20 -23.62
C ILE A 551 -2.62 7.40 -22.87
N GLU A 552 -3.74 7.56 -23.59
CA GLU A 552 -5.08 7.68 -22.98
C GLU A 552 -5.42 6.48 -22.08
N LEU A 553 -5.16 5.25 -22.56
CA LEU A 553 -5.36 4.03 -21.78
C LEU A 553 -4.54 4.05 -20.49
N ASN A 554 -3.26 4.45 -20.59
CA ASN A 554 -2.38 4.52 -19.44
C ASN A 554 -2.83 5.58 -18.42
N GLU A 555 -3.30 6.74 -18.88
CA GLU A 555 -3.83 7.78 -17.99
C GLU A 555 -5.11 7.33 -17.28
N LYS A 556 -6.03 6.67 -18.00
CA LYS A 556 -7.30 6.21 -17.41
C LYS A 556 -7.08 5.08 -16.41
N ARG A 557 -6.22 4.10 -16.71
CA ARG A 557 -5.99 2.94 -15.81
C ARG A 557 -5.38 3.28 -14.46
N LYS A 558 -4.67 4.42 -14.32
CA LYS A 558 -4.08 4.86 -13.04
C LYS A 558 -5.10 5.01 -11.92
N LYS A 559 -6.35 5.34 -12.25
CA LYS A 559 -7.48 5.41 -11.29
C LYS A 559 -8.04 4.05 -10.90
N HIS A 560 -7.54 2.98 -11.52
CA HIS A 560 -8.06 1.62 -11.40
C HIS A 560 -6.93 0.62 -11.12
N HIS A 561 -6.01 0.98 -10.23
CA HIS A 561 -4.89 0.14 -9.81
C HIS A 561 -4.00 -0.31 -10.98
N ASP A 562 -3.82 0.56 -11.98
CA ASP A 562 -2.99 0.31 -13.16
C ASP A 562 -3.46 -0.90 -14.00
N LEU A 563 -4.77 -1.19 -14.01
CA LEU A 563 -5.37 -2.22 -14.86
C LEU A 563 -6.10 -1.62 -16.08
N PRO A 564 -5.90 -2.15 -17.29
CA PRO A 564 -5.15 -3.37 -17.63
C PRO A 564 -3.63 -3.15 -17.61
N LYS A 565 -2.86 -4.24 -17.52
CA LYS A 565 -1.40 -4.18 -17.65
C LYS A 565 -1.01 -4.10 -19.12
N ILE A 566 -0.15 -3.14 -19.47
CA ILE A 566 0.26 -2.84 -20.84
C ILE A 566 1.65 -3.43 -21.06
N PHE A 567 1.74 -4.43 -21.94
CA PHE A 567 2.99 -5.06 -22.34
C PHE A 567 3.30 -4.75 -23.79
N MET A 568 4.39 -4.03 -24.02
CA MET A 568 4.82 -3.65 -25.35
C MET A 568 5.62 -4.81 -25.95
N VAL A 569 5.05 -5.51 -26.94
CA VAL A 569 5.70 -6.66 -27.57
C VAL A 569 6.60 -6.20 -28.70
N PHE A 570 7.85 -6.64 -28.68
CA PHE A 570 8.83 -6.42 -29.72
C PHE A 570 9.34 -7.77 -30.21
N MET A 571 9.14 -8.05 -31.49
CA MET A 571 9.69 -9.22 -32.17
C MET A 571 10.96 -8.81 -32.93
N PRO A 572 12.17 -9.13 -32.43
CA PRO A 572 13.40 -8.77 -33.11
C PRO A 572 13.50 -9.45 -34.49
N MET A 573 13.67 -8.64 -35.51
CA MET A 573 13.87 -9.01 -36.92
C MET A 573 14.97 -8.11 -37.49
N ARG A 574 15.57 -8.47 -38.64
CA ARG A 574 16.57 -7.60 -39.27
C ARG A 574 16.00 -6.21 -39.60
N VAL A 575 14.76 -6.14 -40.08
CA VAL A 575 14.09 -4.89 -40.47
C VAL A 575 13.90 -3.89 -39.32
N ASN A 576 13.74 -4.37 -38.08
CA ASN A 576 13.40 -3.53 -36.92
C ASN A 576 14.46 -3.55 -35.82
N ARG A 577 15.56 -4.30 -35.97
CA ARG A 577 16.61 -4.41 -34.93
C ARG A 577 17.13 -3.05 -34.46
N ALA A 578 17.26 -2.09 -35.38
CA ALA A 578 17.71 -0.73 -35.07
C ALA A 578 16.72 0.08 -34.20
N ASP A 579 15.45 -0.33 -34.13
CA ASP A 579 14.42 0.34 -33.33
C ASP A 579 14.52 -0.01 -31.84
N LEU A 580 15.38 -0.95 -31.42
CA LEU A 580 15.33 -1.53 -30.07
C LEU A 580 15.41 -0.46 -28.96
N GLU A 581 16.41 0.42 -28.98
CA GLU A 581 16.52 1.49 -27.97
C GLU A 581 15.35 2.47 -28.03
N ASP A 582 14.91 2.86 -29.23
CA ASP A 582 13.78 3.77 -29.39
C ASP A 582 12.46 3.12 -28.93
N TYR A 583 12.35 1.80 -28.99
CA TYR A 583 11.23 1.05 -28.43
C TYR A 583 11.18 1.13 -26.90
N PHE A 584 12.34 1.13 -26.23
CA PHE A 584 12.41 1.40 -24.78
C PHE A 584 12.01 2.83 -24.44
N LYS A 585 12.44 3.81 -25.24
CA LYS A 585 11.99 5.21 -25.08
C LYS A 585 10.47 5.33 -25.24
N LEU A 586 9.90 4.65 -26.25
CA LEU A 586 8.46 4.61 -26.48
C LEU A 586 7.72 3.94 -25.30
N GLY A 587 8.23 2.82 -24.79
CA GLY A 587 7.69 2.17 -23.59
C GLY A 587 7.66 3.13 -22.38
N ARG A 588 8.69 3.97 -22.22
CA ARG A 588 8.74 4.97 -21.16
C ARG A 588 7.73 6.10 -21.37
N GLN A 589 7.57 6.55 -22.62
CA GLN A 589 6.61 7.58 -23.01
C GLN A 589 5.17 7.13 -22.72
N ILE A 590 4.85 5.87 -23.03
CA ILE A 590 3.53 5.28 -22.75
C ILE A 590 3.37 4.95 -21.26
N ASP A 591 4.49 4.80 -20.54
CA ASP A 591 4.55 4.34 -19.16
C ASP A 591 3.96 2.92 -19.04
N ALA A 592 4.44 2.04 -19.93
CA ALA A 592 4.09 0.63 -20.02
C ALA A 592 4.68 -0.19 -18.85
N ASP A 593 4.01 -1.27 -18.46
CA ASP A 593 4.45 -2.11 -17.34
C ASP A 593 5.67 -2.98 -17.67
N ALA A 594 5.83 -3.38 -18.94
CA ALA A 594 7.00 -4.11 -19.41
C ALA A 594 7.15 -4.07 -20.93
N ILE A 595 8.37 -4.38 -21.38
CA ILE A 595 8.67 -4.76 -22.75
C ILE A 595 8.82 -6.29 -22.83
N VAL A 596 8.20 -6.89 -23.82
CA VAL A 596 8.22 -8.34 -24.05
C VAL A 596 8.98 -8.62 -25.33
N LEU A 597 10.12 -9.28 -25.21
CA LEU A 597 10.85 -9.81 -26.36
C LEU A 597 10.27 -11.16 -26.74
N ARG A 598 9.81 -11.27 -27.99
CA ARG A 598 9.19 -12.49 -28.52
C ARG A 598 9.90 -12.94 -29.79
N PRO A 599 10.21 -14.24 -29.94
CA PRO A 599 10.75 -14.74 -31.20
C PRO A 599 9.71 -14.66 -32.32
N ILE A 600 10.16 -14.29 -33.51
CA ILE A 600 9.42 -14.61 -34.74
C ILE A 600 9.37 -16.14 -34.91
N LEU A 601 8.23 -16.65 -35.36
CA LEU A 601 8.00 -18.09 -35.46
C LEU A 601 9.02 -18.74 -36.39
N TYR A 602 9.68 -19.80 -35.95
CA TYR A 602 10.50 -20.59 -36.86
C TYR A 602 9.58 -21.37 -37.82
N LEU A 603 9.81 -21.19 -39.11
CA LEU A 603 9.12 -21.91 -40.18
C LEU A 603 10.14 -22.65 -41.01
N TYR A 604 9.84 -23.91 -41.36
CA TYR A 604 10.66 -24.67 -42.29
C TYR A 604 10.43 -24.16 -43.71
N GLU A 605 11.47 -23.61 -44.35
CA GLU A 605 11.46 -23.07 -45.72
C GLU A 605 10.27 -22.14 -46.05
N PRO A 606 10.09 -21.02 -45.33
CA PRO A 606 8.95 -20.13 -45.53
C PRO A 606 9.07 -19.40 -46.87
N LYS A 607 7.99 -19.41 -47.66
CA LYS A 607 7.85 -18.68 -48.93
C LYS A 607 7.01 -17.41 -48.75
N ILE A 608 7.31 -16.65 -47.70
CA ILE A 608 6.57 -15.46 -47.30
C ILE A 608 7.42 -14.23 -47.62
N GLU A 609 6.97 -13.44 -48.60
CA GLU A 609 7.63 -12.23 -49.04
C GLU A 609 6.62 -11.11 -49.33
N ALA A 610 7.01 -9.86 -49.08
CA ALA A 610 6.18 -8.70 -49.37
C ALA A 610 7.02 -7.45 -49.63
N HIS A 611 6.56 -6.57 -50.54
CA HIS A 611 7.10 -5.23 -50.70
C HIS A 611 6.19 -4.22 -50.00
N ARG A 612 6.71 -3.53 -48.99
CA ARG A 612 5.93 -2.53 -48.22
C ARG A 612 6.83 -1.47 -47.61
N GLY A 613 6.38 -0.21 -47.57
CA GLY A 613 7.14 0.89 -46.96
C GLY A 613 8.56 1.07 -47.55
N GLY A 614 8.75 0.75 -48.84
CA GLY A 614 10.07 0.78 -49.49
C GLY A 614 11.01 -0.37 -49.13
N TYR A 615 10.52 -1.42 -48.46
CA TYR A 615 11.30 -2.58 -48.02
C TYR A 615 10.79 -3.88 -48.65
N HIS A 616 11.70 -4.76 -49.08
CA HIS A 616 11.39 -6.13 -49.51
C HIS A 616 11.58 -7.06 -48.33
N PHE A 617 10.49 -7.36 -47.65
CA PHE A 617 10.47 -8.31 -46.54
C PHE A 617 10.55 -9.73 -47.08
N VAL A 618 11.54 -10.51 -46.63
CA VAL A 618 11.69 -11.94 -46.93
C VAL A 618 11.82 -12.69 -45.63
N TYR A 619 10.80 -13.46 -45.24
CA TYR A 619 10.67 -14.03 -43.89
C TYR A 619 11.93 -14.77 -43.41
N LYS A 620 12.52 -15.61 -44.27
CA LYS A 620 13.74 -16.35 -43.95
C LYS A 620 14.93 -15.44 -43.61
N ASN A 621 15.03 -14.30 -44.28
CA ASN A 621 16.14 -13.37 -44.08
C ASN A 621 15.96 -12.54 -42.79
N GLU A 622 14.74 -12.43 -42.29
CA GLU A 622 14.41 -11.66 -41.09
C GLU A 622 14.70 -12.42 -39.80
N LEU A 623 14.86 -13.75 -39.88
CA LEU A 623 15.31 -14.58 -38.77
C LEU A 623 16.72 -14.16 -38.34
N LEU A 624 16.89 -13.92 -37.04
CA LEU A 624 18.18 -13.66 -36.43
C LEU A 624 18.89 -14.99 -36.13
N SER A 625 20.21 -15.00 -36.30
CA SER A 625 21.07 -16.10 -35.81
C SER A 625 21.10 -16.15 -34.28
N GLU A 626 21.59 -17.25 -33.70
CA GLU A 626 21.72 -17.38 -32.25
C GLU A 626 22.62 -16.30 -31.64
N GLU A 627 23.70 -15.95 -32.32
CA GLU A 627 24.61 -14.86 -31.92
C GLU A 627 23.88 -13.52 -31.89
N GLU A 628 23.13 -13.21 -32.94
CA GLU A 628 22.35 -11.97 -33.03
C GLU A 628 21.25 -11.90 -31.96
N ILE A 629 20.61 -13.03 -31.63
CA ILE A 629 19.62 -13.10 -30.54
C ILE A 629 20.31 -12.82 -29.20
N LYS A 630 21.47 -13.42 -28.92
CA LYS A 630 22.23 -13.18 -27.68
C LYS A 630 22.61 -11.70 -27.54
N GLU A 631 23.05 -11.07 -28.62
CA GLU A 631 23.34 -9.63 -28.65
C GLU A 631 22.11 -8.79 -28.32
N VAL A 632 20.97 -9.06 -28.97
CA VAL A 632 19.70 -8.35 -28.70
C VAL A 632 19.26 -8.52 -27.25
N LEU A 633 19.37 -9.73 -26.69
CA LEU A 633 19.03 -9.99 -25.29
C LEU A 633 19.93 -9.22 -24.32
N GLN A 634 21.24 -9.19 -24.58
CA GLN A 634 22.19 -8.44 -23.76
C GLN A 634 21.91 -6.93 -23.83
N GLU A 635 21.68 -6.40 -25.02
CA GLU A 635 21.36 -5.00 -25.25
C GLU A 635 20.04 -4.62 -24.55
N ALA A 636 18.98 -5.43 -24.72
CA ALA A 636 17.70 -5.19 -24.08
C ALA A 636 17.79 -5.20 -22.54
N ARG A 637 18.63 -6.06 -21.94
CA ARG A 637 18.88 -6.04 -20.48
C ARG A 637 19.54 -4.74 -20.04
N GLN A 638 20.48 -4.21 -20.82
CA GLN A 638 21.11 -2.92 -20.53
C GLN A 638 20.10 -1.77 -20.66
N LEU A 639 19.27 -1.79 -21.71
CA LEU A 639 18.23 -0.79 -21.95
C LEU A 639 17.14 -0.82 -20.86
N SER A 640 16.75 -2.01 -20.41
CA SER A 640 15.82 -2.20 -19.29
C SER A 640 16.31 -1.48 -18.03
N LYS A 641 17.60 -1.65 -17.67
CA LYS A 641 18.22 -0.93 -16.55
C LYS A 641 18.31 0.58 -16.80
N LYS A 642 18.70 0.98 -18.02
CA LYS A 642 18.87 2.40 -18.41
C LYS A 642 17.56 3.19 -18.35
N TYR A 643 16.46 2.60 -18.80
CA TYR A 643 15.16 3.27 -18.90
C TYR A 643 14.20 2.93 -17.75
N GLY A 644 14.57 1.99 -16.87
CA GLY A 644 13.76 1.59 -15.72
C GLY A 644 12.47 0.86 -16.09
N ILE A 645 12.47 0.13 -17.21
CA ILE A 645 11.31 -0.63 -17.69
C ILE A 645 11.60 -2.13 -17.57
N PRO A 646 10.75 -2.93 -16.91
CA PRO A 646 10.91 -4.37 -16.83
C PRO A 646 10.96 -5.04 -18.22
N LEU A 647 11.77 -6.09 -18.33
CA LEU A 647 11.95 -6.87 -19.54
C LEU A 647 11.49 -8.30 -19.31
N ALA A 648 10.56 -8.78 -20.15
CA ALA A 648 10.21 -10.19 -20.21
C ALA A 648 10.80 -10.82 -21.47
N ASN A 649 11.56 -11.90 -21.28
CA ASN A 649 12.19 -12.65 -22.36
C ASN A 649 11.39 -13.92 -22.68
N GLN A 650 10.83 -14.02 -23.89
CA GLN A 650 10.14 -15.22 -24.36
C GLN A 650 10.99 -16.10 -25.30
N PHE A 651 12.28 -15.79 -25.49
CA PHE A 651 13.21 -16.67 -26.20
C PHE A 651 13.59 -17.91 -25.39
N GLU A 652 13.53 -17.82 -24.07
CA GLU A 652 13.85 -18.93 -23.14
C GLU A 652 12.61 -19.77 -22.78
N PHE A 653 11.47 -19.54 -23.45
CA PHE A 653 10.22 -20.24 -23.15
C PHE A 653 10.39 -21.76 -23.27
N GLY A 654 10.04 -22.49 -22.21
CA GLY A 654 10.16 -23.95 -22.13
C GLY A 654 11.56 -24.46 -21.75
N GLN A 655 12.56 -23.58 -21.61
CA GLN A 655 13.86 -23.96 -21.06
C GLN A 655 13.75 -24.08 -19.53
N ARG A 656 13.96 -25.30 -19.00
CA ARG A 656 14.13 -25.49 -17.55
C ARG A 656 15.57 -25.21 -17.19
N LYS A 657 15.83 -24.14 -16.43
CA LYS A 657 17.11 -23.96 -15.75
C LYS A 657 17.31 -25.12 -14.77
N GLU A 658 18.51 -25.67 -14.70
CA GLU A 658 18.80 -26.75 -13.75
C GLU A 658 18.58 -26.26 -12.31
N PRO A 659 18.11 -27.12 -11.38
CA PRO A 659 17.74 -26.73 -10.01
C PRO A 659 18.86 -26.07 -9.17
N GLN A 660 20.09 -26.02 -9.67
CA GLN A 660 21.29 -25.51 -9.00
C GLN A 660 21.87 -24.24 -9.65
N ALA A 661 21.20 -23.62 -10.63
CA ALA A 661 21.70 -22.39 -11.22
C ALA A 661 21.53 -21.21 -10.24
N ASP A 662 22.64 -20.68 -9.73
CA ASP A 662 22.72 -19.59 -8.74
C ASP A 662 22.13 -18.24 -9.19
N GLU A 663 21.69 -18.12 -10.45
CA GLU A 663 21.17 -16.88 -11.05
C GLU A 663 19.67 -16.97 -11.35
N TYR A 664 18.85 -16.78 -10.31
CA TYR A 664 17.48 -16.32 -10.48
C TYR A 664 17.50 -14.81 -10.77
N GLU A 665 17.62 -14.43 -12.04
CA GLU A 665 17.59 -13.02 -12.45
C GLU A 665 16.20 -12.41 -12.16
N LYS A 666 16.11 -11.63 -11.07
CA LYS A 666 14.93 -10.84 -10.66
C LYS A 666 14.36 -9.89 -11.71
N SER A 667 15.08 -9.64 -12.83
CA SER A 667 14.62 -8.71 -13.87
C SER A 667 13.67 -9.33 -14.89
N LEU A 668 13.53 -10.65 -14.91
CA LEU A 668 12.58 -11.34 -15.78
C LEU A 668 11.24 -11.44 -15.07
N VAL A 669 10.27 -10.65 -15.52
CA VAL A 669 8.89 -10.76 -15.04
C VAL A 669 8.32 -12.07 -15.58
N ASP A 670 8.18 -13.06 -14.70
CA ASP A 670 7.50 -14.33 -15.02
C ASP A 670 5.98 -14.08 -14.96
N PHE A 671 5.43 -13.65 -16.10
CA PHE A 671 4.02 -13.28 -16.21
C PHE A 671 3.11 -14.49 -16.04
N GLN A 672 2.77 -14.85 -14.80
CA GLN A 672 1.64 -15.71 -14.37
C GLN A 672 1.37 -17.01 -15.18
N ARG A 673 2.27 -17.43 -16.07
CA ARG A 673 2.12 -18.57 -16.96
C ARG A 673 2.94 -19.73 -16.42
N SER A 674 2.57 -20.11 -15.21
CA SER A 674 2.83 -21.43 -14.62
C SER A 674 1.58 -21.85 -13.86
#